data_AF-A0AAX0WSD8-F1
#
_entry.id   AF-A0AAX0WSD8-F1
#
_cell.length_a   1.000
_cell.length_b   1.000
_cell.length_c   1.000
_cell.angle_alpha   90.00
_cell.angle_beta   90.00
_cell.angle_gamma   90.00
#
_symmetry.space_group_name_H-M   'P 1'
#
loop_
_entity.id
_entity.type
_entity.pdbx_description
1 polymer ?
#
loop_
_entity_poly.entity_id
_entity_poly.type
_entity_poly.pdbx_seq_one_letter_code
_entity_poly.pdbx_strand_id
1 'polypeptide(L)'
;MSYFVTTNGHTQIIVPLTITPFSHQALPTITGSPFSYEAGTVLYGHYDMEYLLPGGDRLRLIANHDKKTVQLMLFTHQADLIQLLPGERPSSLVANIISKVHRYRIRSASYSQPLTSAQEQKLQLTHECIDSLKKLLKKERQLTSQDHEGHEALRNEVIEIIGHCSDQNRLLATSPLVSEGSLGNILYEAHKIAQHYTFNRVYSVSRQDQMDFSNIVKNHEVPQSCLVWDSELHIGHHSKDLDDALRVICNYYKLPSAANLSIPANRFAQLAAFFNKLWRDGHDWINYLAIDSKPEHKTEVMPRLDGLTITQITPYYRLQGFPQKGYPDLKTLIASLIKSTKEPILENNRKKAKKMISKLPTGSWVISANEQLILIRQENKIVQLRYFVHDALFYPLPEGQDLYTLGQISKRHLYLPERVSLRLNAFISRIPRFFYKFYKSMHHFIIHNVHHDFFNHIHDTHIPKQDNFEEEKHKQCTKVRNSLILALENKGLLANGQTLEEFIKEQISNSPYVIARPNHPPSPPTYDNPFHRILGIIRHIASFFIDVSEQNPLIGTLALAAYAYGGGAVLAPEFLKSILTKLQLHGLIAGIEPTQKLAHWMSHGTISEAISASMTYWQGVQAGGNLDKFFVEAFNILKEDPAEIAIIASLALGLGYGLTKVIPSLGHEMGDFPYTNYAALGGKGGAAIYDTIMHPGDDWFLGTCKWLCKSFVTLGKLCIAPFFEGYYYGFNEGFIRGWQKSGLLAKNISKQIFAACADFVLVLLTIPMIEVSALFVHVPFRGITNLLTKTLALLGNVSDIGELLLFFSTRPPSDNLIANFRLSPLYGFTWPFGHFSNHPFLNLCINGVRTLVIPLLQLIKNLLVLPFLDFISFSARVGLTVLDPISRILAYALGSLICTVGEVWDNSFGILFATSAKGITTICNWIDNQASTLKHTLLSFIESQRGHLYYWAFAQDDLKLHISLDDTEYYAKDPRRYELIPHSSSHCLLQTLLNNDSGSDALEKNHSPTPHHQTLFTVKSSKSNLKAPFQKEPISYSI
;
A
#
# COMPACT_ATOMS: atom_id res chain seq x y z
N MET A 1 24.35 -22.96 14.59
CA MET A 1 24.37 -23.27 13.14
C MET A 1 24.97 -22.09 12.42
N SER A 2 25.91 -22.31 11.50
CA SER A 2 26.47 -21.23 10.70
C SER A 2 25.35 -20.58 9.89
N TYR A 3 25.18 -19.26 10.03
CA TYR A 3 24.21 -18.48 9.24
C TYR A 3 24.63 -18.32 7.77
N PHE A 4 25.79 -18.87 7.42
CA PHE A 4 26.46 -18.69 6.14
C PHE A 4 26.94 -20.03 5.59
N VAL A 5 26.90 -20.15 4.27
CA VAL A 5 27.58 -21.20 3.52
C VAL A 5 28.40 -20.52 2.44
N THR A 6 29.70 -20.80 2.40
CA THR A 6 30.57 -20.34 1.33
C THR A 6 30.65 -21.43 0.28
N THR A 7 30.07 -21.20 -0.90
CA THR A 7 30.19 -22.09 -2.07
C THR A 7 30.84 -21.34 -3.20
N ASN A 8 31.86 -21.93 -3.85
CA ASN A 8 32.57 -21.34 -4.99
C ASN A 8 33.14 -19.93 -4.73
N GLY A 9 33.64 -19.67 -3.51
CA GLY A 9 34.17 -18.35 -3.13
C GLY A 9 33.11 -17.29 -2.80
N HIS A 10 31.82 -17.62 -2.85
CA HIS A 10 30.72 -16.72 -2.52
C HIS A 10 30.05 -17.11 -1.20
N THR A 11 30.00 -16.16 -0.25
CA THR A 11 29.37 -16.35 1.06
C THR A 11 27.87 -16.07 0.94
N GLN A 12 27.03 -17.07 1.19
CA GLN A 12 25.57 -16.93 1.13
C GLN A 12 24.91 -17.07 2.50
N ILE A 13 23.87 -16.27 2.77
CA ILE A 13 23.05 -16.37 3.98
C ILE A 13 22.02 -17.50 3.85
N ILE A 14 21.93 -18.36 4.86
CA ILE A 14 20.87 -19.37 4.91
C ILE A 14 19.56 -18.72 5.38
N VAL A 15 18.50 -18.86 4.59
CA VAL A 15 17.12 -18.57 5.03
C VAL A 15 16.46 -19.89 5.42
N PRO A 16 16.25 -20.15 6.72
CA PRO A 16 15.62 -21.38 7.18
C PRO A 16 14.10 -21.32 6.93
N LEU A 17 13.59 -22.32 6.23
CA LEU A 17 12.17 -22.58 5.98
C LEU A 17 11.83 -23.99 6.47
N THR A 18 10.59 -24.23 6.88
CA THR A 18 10.15 -25.61 7.14
C THR A 18 9.98 -26.36 5.82
N ILE A 19 9.30 -25.73 4.85
CA ILE A 19 9.14 -26.24 3.50
C ILE A 19 9.66 -25.21 2.50
N THR A 20 10.47 -25.63 1.54
CA THR A 20 10.93 -24.76 0.45
C THR A 20 9.86 -24.68 -0.66
N PRO A 21 9.81 -23.56 -1.40
CA PRO A 21 8.92 -23.41 -2.56
C PRO A 21 9.02 -24.59 -3.54
N PHE A 22 7.91 -24.88 -4.23
CA PHE A 22 7.84 -25.88 -5.29
C PHE A 22 8.77 -25.52 -6.46
N SER A 23 8.77 -24.25 -6.87
CA SER A 23 9.67 -23.68 -7.87
C SER A 23 10.16 -22.31 -7.42
N HIS A 24 11.36 -21.93 -7.89
CA HIS A 24 11.86 -20.57 -7.74
C HIS A 24 12.77 -20.20 -8.91
N GLN A 25 12.69 -18.97 -9.40
CA GLN A 25 13.46 -18.51 -10.55
C GLN A 25 13.90 -17.04 -10.36
N ALA A 26 15.13 -16.73 -10.76
CA ALA A 26 15.63 -15.36 -10.81
C ALA A 26 15.51 -14.82 -12.24
N LEU A 27 14.90 -13.66 -12.39
CA LEU A 27 14.80 -12.93 -13.66
C LEU A 27 15.70 -11.68 -13.63
N PRO A 28 16.45 -11.40 -14.70
CA PRO A 28 17.42 -10.30 -14.72
C PRO A 28 16.74 -8.92 -14.82
N THR A 29 17.40 -7.89 -14.29
CA THR A 29 17.02 -6.49 -14.49
C THR A 29 17.72 -5.94 -15.74
N ILE A 30 16.99 -5.26 -16.62
CA ILE A 30 17.51 -4.65 -17.84
C ILE A 30 17.44 -3.13 -17.71
N THR A 31 18.57 -2.46 -17.87
CA THR A 31 18.68 -0.99 -17.82
C THR A 31 19.26 -0.43 -19.12
N GLY A 32 18.60 0.57 -19.71
CA GLY A 32 19.12 1.29 -20.85
C GLY A 32 20.12 2.36 -20.42
N SER A 33 21.21 2.50 -21.15
CA SER A 33 22.22 3.53 -20.85
C SER A 33 21.71 4.93 -21.16
N PRO A 34 22.08 5.96 -20.37
CA PRO A 34 21.56 7.33 -20.51
C PRO A 34 21.97 8.02 -21.82
N PHE A 35 22.97 7.49 -22.51
CA PHE A 35 23.51 8.04 -23.76
C PHE A 35 23.14 7.22 -25.01
N SER A 36 22.27 6.21 -24.87
CA SER A 36 21.81 5.36 -25.98
C SER A 36 20.39 5.70 -26.45
N TYR A 37 19.98 5.13 -27.58
CA TYR A 37 18.58 5.16 -28.05
C TYR A 37 17.58 4.48 -27.11
N GLU A 38 18.08 3.75 -26.11
CA GLU A 38 17.33 3.04 -25.09
C GLU A 38 17.36 3.77 -23.74
N ALA A 39 17.84 5.02 -23.70
CA ALA A 39 17.81 5.85 -22.51
C ALA A 39 16.38 5.89 -21.89
N GLY A 40 16.31 5.51 -20.62
CA GLY A 40 15.07 5.45 -19.85
C GLY A 40 14.27 4.15 -19.98
N THR A 41 14.76 3.10 -20.66
CA THR A 41 14.19 1.75 -20.55
C THR A 41 14.71 1.07 -19.28
N VAL A 42 13.81 0.77 -18.34
CA VAL A 42 14.15 0.02 -17.12
C VAL A 42 13.11 -1.08 -16.93
N LEU A 43 13.55 -2.32 -17.11
CA LEU A 43 12.78 -3.52 -16.79
C LEU A 43 13.41 -4.14 -15.54
N TYR A 44 12.77 -3.94 -14.40
CA TYR A 44 13.18 -4.55 -13.15
C TYR A 44 12.91 -6.05 -13.20
N GLY A 45 13.95 -6.82 -12.92
CA GLY A 45 13.84 -8.25 -12.69
C GLY A 45 13.22 -8.55 -11.33
N HIS A 46 12.99 -9.82 -11.07
CA HIS A 46 12.42 -10.29 -9.82
C HIS A 46 12.89 -11.70 -9.49
N TYR A 47 12.77 -12.05 -8.21
CA TYR A 47 12.92 -13.42 -7.75
C TYR A 47 11.54 -14.01 -7.47
N ASP A 48 11.15 -15.00 -8.27
CA ASP A 48 9.86 -15.69 -8.18
C ASP A 48 9.97 -16.95 -7.30
N MET A 49 8.93 -17.23 -6.52
CA MET A 49 8.81 -18.38 -5.62
C MET A 49 7.36 -18.87 -5.59
N GLU A 50 7.11 -20.13 -5.94
CA GLU A 50 5.75 -20.68 -6.06
C GLU A 50 5.48 -21.77 -5.03
N TYR A 51 4.29 -21.73 -4.39
CA TYR A 51 3.74 -22.82 -3.58
C TYR A 51 2.47 -23.40 -4.20
N LEU A 52 2.35 -24.72 -4.09
CA LEU A 52 1.11 -25.43 -4.36
C LEU A 52 0.23 -25.47 -3.11
N LEU A 53 -1.06 -25.17 -3.29
CA LEU A 53 -2.07 -25.12 -2.25
C LEU A 53 -3.18 -26.18 -2.50
N PRO A 54 -3.98 -26.52 -1.47
CA PRO A 54 -5.09 -27.45 -1.61
C PRO A 54 -6.06 -27.05 -2.72
N GLY A 55 -6.56 -28.03 -3.49
CA GLY A 55 -7.53 -27.80 -4.57
C GLY A 55 -6.91 -27.46 -5.93
N GLY A 56 -5.58 -27.57 -6.08
CA GLY A 56 -4.87 -27.21 -7.31
C GLY A 56 -4.55 -25.71 -7.43
N ASP A 57 -4.84 -24.94 -6.38
CA ASP A 57 -4.56 -23.51 -6.29
C ASP A 57 -3.06 -23.26 -6.09
N ARG A 58 -2.58 -22.07 -6.47
CA ARG A 58 -1.15 -21.71 -6.43
C ARG A 58 -0.95 -20.34 -5.83
N LEU A 59 0.09 -20.22 -5.01
CA LEU A 59 0.52 -18.93 -4.46
C LEU A 59 1.93 -18.63 -4.93
N ARG A 60 2.04 -17.57 -5.73
CA ARG A 60 3.30 -17.06 -6.26
C ARG A 60 3.72 -15.82 -5.48
N LEU A 61 4.94 -15.83 -4.96
CA LEU A 61 5.56 -14.76 -4.18
C LEU A 61 6.70 -14.14 -5.00
N ILE A 62 6.48 -12.92 -5.47
CA ILE A 62 7.39 -12.21 -6.36
C ILE A 62 8.15 -11.14 -5.57
N ALA A 63 9.44 -11.34 -5.39
CA ALA A 63 10.34 -10.35 -4.81
C ALA A 63 10.97 -9.49 -5.93
N ASN A 64 10.28 -8.41 -6.28
CA ASN A 64 10.74 -7.44 -7.27
C ASN A 64 12.01 -6.71 -6.80
N HIS A 65 12.97 -6.49 -7.70
CA HIS A 65 14.25 -5.81 -7.36
C HIS A 65 14.08 -4.33 -6.96
N ASP A 66 13.04 -3.66 -7.45
CA ASP A 66 12.75 -2.24 -7.17
C ASP A 66 11.76 -2.04 -6.00
N LYS A 67 10.95 -3.04 -5.69
CA LYS A 67 9.84 -2.93 -4.74
C LYS A 67 10.19 -3.53 -3.39
N LYS A 68 9.67 -2.89 -2.34
CA LYS A 68 9.97 -3.22 -0.96
C LYS A 68 9.13 -4.36 -0.39
N THR A 69 7.91 -4.52 -0.87
CA THR A 69 7.04 -5.62 -0.47
C THR A 69 7.01 -6.66 -1.58
N VAL A 70 7.02 -7.92 -1.17
CA VAL A 70 6.73 -9.04 -2.07
C VAL A 70 5.32 -8.87 -2.61
N GLN A 71 5.17 -9.07 -3.91
CA GLN A 71 3.89 -9.15 -4.58
C GLN A 71 3.38 -10.59 -4.46
N LEU A 72 2.13 -10.77 -4.02
CA LEU A 72 1.45 -12.05 -4.00
C LEU A 72 0.54 -12.15 -5.21
N MET A 73 0.71 -13.21 -5.99
CA MET A 73 -0.25 -13.62 -7.01
C MET A 73 -0.87 -14.95 -6.59
N LEU A 74 -2.16 -14.93 -6.34
CA LEU A 74 -2.94 -16.11 -5.98
C LEU A 74 -3.74 -16.56 -7.19
N PHE A 75 -3.51 -17.80 -7.61
CA PHE A 75 -4.26 -18.50 -8.64
C PHE A 75 -5.25 -19.43 -7.96
N THR A 76 -6.54 -19.11 -8.03
CA THR A 76 -7.59 -19.86 -7.32
C THR A 76 -8.79 -20.15 -8.20
N HIS A 77 -9.40 -21.30 -7.99
CA HIS A 77 -10.68 -21.65 -8.63
C HIS A 77 -11.89 -21.22 -7.78
N GLN A 78 -11.65 -20.64 -6.60
CA GLN A 78 -12.68 -20.36 -5.60
C GLN A 78 -12.97 -18.86 -5.51
N ALA A 79 -14.15 -18.45 -6.01
CA ALA A 79 -14.58 -17.05 -6.01
C ALA A 79 -14.76 -16.47 -4.60
N ASP A 80 -15.16 -17.28 -3.62
CA ASP A 80 -15.40 -16.85 -2.24
C ASP A 80 -14.11 -16.32 -1.56
N LEU A 81 -12.96 -16.88 -1.91
CA LEU A 81 -11.67 -16.46 -1.36
C LEU A 81 -11.31 -15.03 -1.78
N ILE A 82 -11.62 -14.65 -3.02
CA ILE A 82 -11.34 -13.30 -3.55
C ILE A 82 -12.13 -12.23 -2.81
N GLN A 83 -13.37 -12.53 -2.42
CA GLN A 83 -14.19 -11.62 -1.62
C GLN A 83 -13.64 -11.42 -0.19
N LEU A 84 -12.92 -12.40 0.34
CA LEU A 84 -12.32 -12.34 1.68
C LEU A 84 -10.98 -11.63 1.70
N LEU A 85 -10.25 -11.61 0.57
CA LEU A 85 -8.95 -10.97 0.46
C LEU A 85 -9.05 -9.45 0.64
N PRO A 86 -8.07 -8.83 1.34
CA PRO A 86 -8.07 -7.40 1.54
C PRO A 86 -7.75 -6.66 0.23
N GLY A 87 -8.35 -5.50 0.05
CA GLY A 87 -8.13 -4.64 -1.12
C GLY A 87 -9.17 -3.55 -1.22
N GLU A 88 -8.84 -2.46 -1.89
CA GLU A 88 -9.80 -1.40 -2.15
C GLU A 88 -10.74 -1.79 -3.30
N ARG A 89 -12.02 -1.41 -3.17
CA ARG A 89 -13.04 -1.70 -4.19
C ARG A 89 -13.62 -0.37 -4.68
N PRO A 90 -12.87 0.41 -5.48
CA PRO A 90 -13.22 1.80 -5.78
C PRO A 90 -14.52 1.95 -6.58
N SER A 91 -15.00 0.87 -7.20
CA SER A 91 -16.17 0.85 -8.06
C SER A 91 -17.49 0.57 -7.34
N SER A 92 -17.44 0.12 -6.07
CA SER A 92 -18.63 -0.10 -5.23
C SER A 92 -18.41 0.49 -3.83
N LEU A 93 -19.30 1.37 -3.41
CA LEU A 93 -19.27 1.96 -2.07
C LEU A 93 -19.42 0.87 -1.02
N VAL A 94 -20.48 0.07 -1.13
CA VAL A 94 -20.85 -0.93 -0.11
C VAL A 94 -19.76 -1.99 0.01
N ALA A 95 -19.26 -2.52 -1.11
CA ALA A 95 -18.22 -3.55 -1.09
C ALA A 95 -16.91 -3.01 -0.53
N ASN A 96 -16.55 -1.75 -0.78
CA ASN A 96 -15.36 -1.12 -0.23
C ASN A 96 -15.44 -0.98 1.29
N ILE A 97 -16.59 -0.52 1.81
CA ILE A 97 -16.82 -0.40 3.25
C ILE A 97 -16.78 -1.78 3.92
N ILE A 98 -17.40 -2.81 3.34
CA ILE A 98 -17.31 -4.19 3.85
C ILE A 98 -15.84 -4.64 3.91
N SER A 99 -15.05 -4.40 2.86
CA SER A 99 -13.62 -4.73 2.84
C SER A 99 -12.86 -4.06 3.98
N LYS A 100 -13.11 -2.77 4.24
CA LYS A 100 -12.47 -2.01 5.31
C LYS A 100 -12.86 -2.53 6.70
N VAL A 101 -14.15 -2.74 6.98
CA VAL A 101 -14.64 -3.27 8.27
C VAL A 101 -14.15 -4.71 8.50
N HIS A 102 -14.10 -5.53 7.44
CA HIS A 102 -13.63 -6.91 7.51
C HIS A 102 -12.17 -7.02 7.98
N ARG A 103 -11.33 -5.99 7.78
CA ARG A 103 -9.95 -5.95 8.31
C ARG A 103 -9.90 -6.13 9.83
N TYR A 104 -10.88 -5.61 10.57
CA TYR A 104 -10.91 -5.82 12.02
C TYR A 104 -11.08 -7.30 12.37
N ARG A 105 -11.98 -8.01 11.67
CA ARG A 105 -12.20 -9.46 11.84
C ARG A 105 -10.95 -10.28 11.50
N ILE A 106 -10.22 -9.90 10.46
CA ILE A 106 -8.96 -10.56 10.09
C ILE A 106 -7.92 -10.40 11.20
N ARG A 107 -7.78 -9.19 11.75
CA ARG A 107 -6.78 -8.87 12.77
C ARG A 107 -7.15 -9.44 14.14
N SER A 108 -8.43 -9.47 14.51
CA SER A 108 -8.88 -10.00 15.79
C SER A 108 -8.68 -11.51 15.94
N ALA A 109 -8.63 -12.25 14.83
CA ALA A 109 -8.25 -13.66 14.82
C ALA A 109 -6.84 -13.92 15.39
N SER A 110 -5.99 -12.89 15.44
CA SER A 110 -4.62 -12.98 15.96
C SER A 110 -4.48 -12.62 17.45
N TYR A 111 -5.58 -12.26 18.12
CA TYR A 111 -5.58 -11.92 19.54
C TYR A 111 -5.36 -13.16 20.42
N SER A 112 -4.83 -12.95 21.62
CA SER A 112 -4.62 -13.99 22.63
C SER A 112 -5.95 -14.62 23.04
N GLN A 113 -6.03 -15.95 23.02
CA GLN A 113 -7.22 -16.72 23.41
C GLN A 113 -7.13 -17.16 24.88
N PRO A 114 -8.25 -17.17 25.64
CA PRO A 114 -9.59 -16.73 25.26
C PRO A 114 -9.67 -15.20 25.07
N LEU A 115 -10.56 -14.75 24.19
CA LEU A 115 -10.86 -13.34 24.01
C LEU A 115 -11.48 -12.77 25.29
N THR A 116 -11.25 -11.48 25.56
CA THR A 116 -11.95 -10.79 26.65
C THR A 116 -13.41 -10.50 26.25
N SER A 117 -14.31 -10.35 27.22
CA SER A 117 -15.73 -10.03 26.96
C SER A 117 -15.90 -8.79 26.06
N ALA A 118 -15.10 -7.75 26.28
CA ALA A 118 -15.10 -6.55 25.44
C ALA A 118 -14.63 -6.82 24.00
N GLN A 119 -13.67 -7.74 23.80
CA GLN A 119 -13.21 -8.14 22.48
C GLN A 119 -14.28 -8.96 21.73
N GLU A 120 -14.98 -9.84 22.44
CA GLU A 120 -16.09 -10.61 21.88
C GLU A 120 -17.24 -9.70 21.44
N GLN A 121 -17.63 -8.73 22.26
CA GLN A 121 -18.65 -7.73 21.92
C GLN A 121 -18.25 -6.88 20.71
N LYS A 122 -16.99 -6.43 20.62
CA LYS A 122 -16.51 -5.70 19.43
C LYS A 122 -16.52 -6.55 18.17
N LEU A 123 -16.21 -7.84 18.30
CA LEU A 123 -16.29 -8.79 17.19
C LEU A 123 -17.76 -8.99 16.78
N GLN A 124 -18.70 -9.11 17.71
CA GLN A 124 -20.15 -9.19 17.42
C GLN A 124 -20.66 -7.95 16.68
N LEU A 125 -20.35 -6.73 17.17
CA LEU A 125 -20.69 -5.48 16.50
C LEU A 125 -20.16 -5.43 15.06
N THR A 126 -18.94 -5.92 14.85
CA THR A 126 -18.34 -5.99 13.50
C THR A 126 -19.12 -6.93 12.58
N HIS A 127 -19.59 -8.07 13.09
CA HIS A 127 -20.40 -9.02 12.30
C HIS A 127 -21.77 -8.42 11.94
N GLU A 128 -22.46 -7.80 12.91
CA GLU A 128 -23.75 -7.13 12.70
C GLU A 128 -23.65 -6.00 11.67
N CYS A 129 -22.57 -5.21 11.73
CA CYS A 129 -22.29 -4.15 10.76
C CYS A 129 -22.08 -4.73 9.35
N ILE A 130 -21.23 -5.75 9.20
CA ILE A 130 -20.99 -6.40 7.91
C ILE A 130 -22.27 -7.01 7.34
N ASP A 131 -23.08 -7.68 8.16
CA ASP A 131 -24.30 -8.34 7.69
C ASP A 131 -25.40 -7.33 7.33
N SER A 132 -25.44 -6.18 7.99
CA SER A 132 -26.30 -5.05 7.60
C SER A 132 -25.87 -4.46 6.26
N LEU A 133 -24.56 -4.23 6.06
CA LEU A 133 -24.01 -3.73 4.79
C LEU A 133 -24.23 -4.70 3.63
N LYS A 134 -24.10 -6.02 3.84
CA LYS A 134 -24.34 -7.04 2.79
C LYS A 134 -25.74 -6.95 2.19
N LYS A 135 -26.75 -6.53 2.95
CA LYS A 135 -28.12 -6.35 2.45
C LYS A 135 -28.19 -5.26 1.37
N LEU A 136 -27.33 -4.24 1.47
CA LEU A 136 -27.28 -3.09 0.54
C LEU A 136 -26.57 -3.43 -0.79
N LEU A 137 -25.76 -4.50 -0.88
CA LEU A 137 -25.07 -4.88 -2.12
C LEU A 137 -26.03 -5.17 -3.29
N LYS A 138 -27.23 -5.69 -3.00
CA LYS A 138 -28.28 -5.90 -4.02
C LYS A 138 -28.92 -4.58 -4.45
N LYS A 139 -29.17 -3.69 -3.50
CA LYS A 139 -29.75 -2.37 -3.74
C LYS A 139 -28.83 -1.51 -4.60
N GLU A 140 -27.53 -1.49 -4.32
CA GLU A 140 -26.53 -0.77 -5.11
C GLU A 140 -26.52 -1.18 -6.59
N ARG A 141 -26.67 -2.48 -6.87
CA ARG A 141 -26.72 -2.99 -8.25
C ARG A 141 -27.99 -2.64 -9.01
N GLN A 142 -29.06 -2.27 -8.32
CA GLN A 142 -30.33 -1.88 -8.93
C GLN A 142 -30.36 -0.40 -9.31
N LEU A 143 -29.43 0.40 -8.76
CA LEU A 143 -29.34 1.83 -9.05
C LEU A 143 -28.75 2.06 -10.45
N THR A 144 -29.40 2.92 -11.22
CA THR A 144 -28.89 3.38 -12.50
C THR A 144 -27.87 4.50 -12.30
N SER A 145 -26.90 4.66 -13.20
CA SER A 145 -25.87 5.70 -13.11
C SER A 145 -26.42 7.13 -13.02
N GLN A 146 -27.65 7.36 -13.49
CA GLN A 146 -28.34 8.65 -13.49
C GLN A 146 -29.19 8.91 -12.23
N ASP A 147 -29.36 7.91 -11.35
CA ASP A 147 -30.18 8.02 -10.15
C ASP A 147 -29.38 8.67 -9.00
N HIS A 148 -29.16 9.99 -9.12
CA HIS A 148 -28.38 10.76 -8.16
C HIS A 148 -29.00 10.73 -6.75
N GLU A 149 -30.33 10.83 -6.64
CA GLU A 149 -31.03 10.77 -5.36
C GLU A 149 -30.92 9.38 -4.71
N GLY A 150 -31.09 8.30 -5.49
CA GLY A 150 -30.93 6.93 -5.02
C GLY A 150 -29.50 6.63 -4.54
N HIS A 151 -28.49 7.17 -5.23
CA HIS A 151 -27.08 7.07 -4.81
C HIS A 151 -26.81 7.77 -3.47
N GLU A 152 -27.31 8.99 -3.29
CA GLU A 152 -27.17 9.73 -2.03
C GLU A 152 -27.95 9.08 -0.88
N ALA A 153 -29.15 8.55 -1.15
CA ALA A 153 -29.90 7.77 -0.17
C ALA A 153 -29.13 6.52 0.28
N LEU A 154 -28.50 5.81 -0.66
CA LEU A 154 -27.65 4.66 -0.34
C LEU A 154 -26.41 5.08 0.48
N ARG A 155 -25.77 6.21 0.13
CA ARG A 155 -24.64 6.75 0.92
C ARG A 155 -25.07 7.03 2.37
N ASN A 156 -26.23 7.65 2.57
CA ASN A 156 -26.78 7.94 3.90
C ASN A 156 -27.05 6.66 4.69
N GLU A 157 -27.64 5.63 4.08
CA GLU A 157 -27.86 4.33 4.73
C GLU A 157 -26.55 3.65 5.16
N VAL A 158 -25.51 3.70 4.30
CA VAL A 158 -24.19 3.17 4.64
C VAL A 158 -23.58 3.93 5.82
N ILE A 159 -23.66 5.26 5.80
CA ILE A 159 -23.13 6.13 6.86
C ILE A 159 -23.86 5.86 8.19
N GLU A 160 -25.18 5.68 8.16
CA GLU A 160 -25.98 5.37 9.35
C GLU A 160 -25.59 4.04 9.98
N ILE A 161 -25.38 2.98 9.17
CA ILE A 161 -24.92 1.67 9.67
C ILE A 161 -23.54 1.77 10.33
N ILE A 162 -22.61 2.50 9.72
CA ILE A 162 -21.27 2.74 10.28
C ILE A 162 -21.37 3.57 11.57
N GLY A 163 -22.22 4.61 11.58
CA GLY A 163 -22.47 5.50 12.71
C GLY A 163 -23.01 4.72 13.91
N HIS A 164 -24.02 3.88 13.71
CA HIS A 164 -24.55 3.01 14.77
C HIS A 164 -23.47 2.09 15.34
N CYS A 165 -22.65 1.46 14.49
CA CYS A 165 -21.54 0.61 14.97
C CYS A 165 -20.48 1.42 15.76
N SER A 166 -20.20 2.65 15.32
CA SER A 166 -19.28 3.58 16.00
C SER A 166 -19.81 3.97 17.38
N ASP A 167 -21.09 4.30 17.48
CA ASP A 167 -21.76 4.68 18.72
C ASP A 167 -21.75 3.56 19.76
N GLN A 168 -22.05 2.33 19.32
CA GLN A 168 -21.98 1.15 20.19
C GLN A 168 -20.54 0.87 20.64
N ASN A 169 -19.55 0.99 19.75
CA ASN A 169 -18.13 0.83 20.15
C ASN A 169 -17.69 1.92 21.14
N ARG A 170 -18.23 3.14 21.04
CA ARG A 170 -17.99 4.23 21.99
C ARG A 170 -18.62 3.93 23.35
N LEU A 171 -19.83 3.39 23.37
CA LEU A 171 -20.48 2.93 24.60
C LEU A 171 -19.69 1.81 25.28
N LEU A 172 -19.08 0.89 24.52
CA LEU A 172 -18.15 -0.10 25.06
C LEU A 172 -16.87 0.53 25.62
N ALA A 173 -16.44 1.64 25.05
CA ALA A 173 -15.25 2.39 25.45
C ALA A 173 -15.48 3.36 26.63
N THR A 174 -16.67 3.36 27.25
CA THR A 174 -16.92 4.09 28.51
C THR A 174 -16.35 3.35 29.73
N SER A 175 -15.66 2.22 29.56
CA SER A 175 -14.86 1.60 30.61
C SER A 175 -13.43 2.17 30.57
N PRO A 176 -12.80 2.45 31.72
CA PRO A 176 -11.42 2.97 31.75
C PRO A 176 -10.40 2.01 31.10
N LEU A 177 -10.72 0.71 31.03
CA LEU A 177 -9.85 -0.34 30.48
C LEU A 177 -9.98 -0.52 28.97
N VAL A 178 -11.11 -0.09 28.39
CA VAL A 178 -11.47 -0.37 27.01
C VAL A 178 -11.40 0.91 26.20
N SER A 179 -10.49 0.97 25.23
CA SER A 179 -10.47 2.06 24.24
C SER A 179 -11.31 1.71 23.02
N GLU A 180 -11.74 2.70 22.25
CA GLU A 180 -12.35 2.49 20.93
C GLU A 180 -11.43 1.67 19.99
N GLY A 181 -10.11 1.80 20.17
CA GLY A 181 -9.09 0.89 19.65
C GLY A 181 -8.97 0.89 18.13
N SER A 182 -8.51 -0.24 17.57
CA SER A 182 -8.38 -0.41 16.12
C SER A 182 -9.71 -0.42 15.38
N LEU A 183 -10.79 -0.87 16.04
CA LEU A 183 -12.14 -0.86 15.48
C LEU A 183 -12.61 0.59 15.25
N GLY A 184 -12.40 1.49 16.22
CA GLY A 184 -12.73 2.90 16.07
C GLY A 184 -12.03 3.55 14.87
N ASN A 185 -10.72 3.30 14.71
CA ASN A 185 -9.97 3.81 13.56
C ASN A 185 -10.52 3.27 12.22
N ILE A 186 -10.87 1.98 12.14
CA ILE A 186 -11.41 1.37 10.92
C ILE A 186 -12.79 1.93 10.59
N LEU A 187 -13.66 2.13 11.59
CA LEU A 187 -14.98 2.72 11.41
C LEU A 187 -14.90 4.19 10.98
N TYR A 188 -13.94 4.95 11.53
CA TYR A 188 -13.66 6.31 11.09
C TYR A 188 -13.20 6.34 9.62
N GLU A 189 -12.22 5.52 9.25
CA GLU A 189 -11.75 5.42 7.86
C GLU A 189 -12.88 5.01 6.92
N ALA A 190 -13.73 4.06 7.33
CA ALA A 190 -14.90 3.63 6.56
C ALA A 190 -15.93 4.77 6.39
N HIS A 191 -16.24 5.51 7.45
CA HIS A 191 -17.15 6.66 7.39
C HIS A 191 -16.62 7.73 6.41
N LYS A 192 -15.33 8.05 6.51
CA LYS A 192 -14.69 9.03 5.62
C LYS A 192 -14.72 8.59 4.16
N ILE A 193 -14.40 7.32 3.88
CA ILE A 193 -14.47 6.76 2.53
C ILE A 193 -15.89 6.87 1.99
N ALA A 194 -16.91 6.56 2.80
CA ALA A 194 -18.30 6.68 2.38
C ALA A 194 -18.70 8.12 2.07
N GLN A 195 -18.26 9.08 2.90
CA GLN A 195 -18.57 10.49 2.73
C GLN A 195 -17.94 11.11 1.46
N HIS A 196 -16.74 10.67 1.07
CA HIS A 196 -16.03 11.18 -0.10
C HIS A 196 -16.12 10.28 -1.34
N TYR A 197 -16.92 9.21 -1.27
CA TYR A 197 -17.06 8.27 -2.38
C TYR A 197 -17.72 8.93 -3.59
N THR A 198 -17.12 8.77 -4.77
CA THR A 198 -17.68 9.25 -6.04
C THR A 198 -18.33 8.09 -6.79
N PHE A 199 -19.64 8.19 -7.03
CA PHE A 199 -20.36 7.19 -7.81
C PHE A 199 -19.97 7.23 -9.29
N ASN A 200 -20.01 6.08 -9.94
CA ASN A 200 -19.73 6.00 -11.37
C ASN A 200 -20.86 6.70 -12.15
N ARG A 201 -20.47 7.65 -13.01
CA ARG A 201 -21.39 8.53 -13.73
C ARG A 201 -21.96 7.92 -15.00
N VAL A 202 -21.33 6.85 -15.51
CA VAL A 202 -21.72 6.21 -16.78
C VAL A 202 -22.26 4.82 -16.55
N TYR A 203 -21.54 3.98 -15.81
CA TYR A 203 -21.86 2.56 -15.65
C TYR A 203 -22.54 2.28 -14.31
N SER A 204 -23.53 1.39 -14.32
CA SER A 204 -24.10 0.81 -13.10
C SER A 204 -23.15 -0.20 -12.47
N VAL A 205 -23.19 -0.33 -11.15
CA VAL A 205 -22.34 -1.28 -10.40
C VAL A 205 -22.70 -2.73 -10.78
N SER A 206 -21.71 -3.49 -11.24
CA SER A 206 -21.84 -4.91 -11.57
C SER A 206 -21.44 -5.83 -10.41
N ARG A 207 -21.67 -7.14 -10.54
CA ARG A 207 -21.17 -8.12 -9.56
C ARG A 207 -19.64 -8.16 -9.49
N GLN A 208 -18.97 -8.00 -10.62
CA GLN A 208 -17.51 -8.01 -10.69
C GLN A 208 -16.91 -6.77 -10.01
N ASP A 209 -17.59 -5.63 -10.10
CA ASP A 209 -17.22 -4.40 -9.36
C ASP A 209 -17.29 -4.58 -7.83
N GLN A 210 -18.11 -5.52 -7.37
CA GLN A 210 -18.20 -5.95 -5.96
C GLN A 210 -17.24 -7.10 -5.61
N MET A 211 -16.36 -7.50 -6.54
CA MET A 211 -15.46 -8.67 -6.46
C MET A 211 -16.19 -10.03 -6.35
N ASP A 212 -17.43 -10.11 -6.85
CA ASP A 212 -18.20 -11.34 -6.90
C ASP A 212 -18.10 -12.01 -8.29
N PHE A 213 -17.19 -12.99 -8.39
CA PHE A 213 -16.92 -13.76 -9.61
C PHE A 213 -17.72 -15.08 -9.70
N SER A 214 -18.67 -15.32 -8.79
CA SER A 214 -19.42 -16.59 -8.71
C SER A 214 -20.16 -16.98 -9.99
N ASN A 215 -20.62 -15.98 -10.77
CA ASN A 215 -21.29 -16.22 -12.06
C ASN A 215 -20.32 -16.55 -13.19
N ILE A 216 -19.11 -16.00 -13.18
CA ILE A 216 -18.10 -16.26 -14.25
C ILE A 216 -17.64 -17.71 -14.18
N VAL A 217 -17.34 -18.18 -12.97
CA VAL A 217 -16.94 -19.57 -12.73
C VAL A 217 -18.01 -20.57 -13.18
N LYS A 218 -19.30 -20.19 -13.14
CA LYS A 218 -20.42 -21.04 -13.57
C LYS A 218 -20.73 -20.98 -15.07
N ASN A 219 -20.48 -19.84 -15.71
CA ASN A 219 -20.93 -19.57 -17.07
C ASN A 219 -19.82 -19.68 -18.12
N HIS A 220 -18.55 -19.80 -17.74
CA HIS A 220 -17.48 -19.94 -18.71
C HIS A 220 -17.48 -21.32 -19.39
N GLU A 221 -17.26 -21.32 -20.70
CA GLU A 221 -17.25 -22.52 -21.55
C GLU A 221 -16.07 -23.46 -21.23
N VAL A 222 -15.00 -22.94 -20.61
CA VAL A 222 -13.83 -23.72 -20.19
C VAL A 222 -14.12 -24.35 -18.81
N PRO A 223 -13.94 -25.68 -18.64
CA PRO A 223 -14.42 -26.42 -17.47
C PRO A 223 -13.78 -26.06 -16.11
N GLN A 224 -12.87 -25.08 -16.03
CA GLN A 224 -12.29 -24.52 -14.80
C GLN A 224 -11.56 -23.20 -15.11
N SER A 225 -12.26 -22.07 -15.08
CA SER A 225 -11.59 -20.75 -15.16
C SER A 225 -10.79 -20.49 -13.89
N CYS A 226 -9.50 -20.16 -14.02
CA CYS A 226 -8.64 -19.86 -12.89
C CYS A 226 -8.62 -18.34 -12.63
N LEU A 227 -9.04 -17.93 -11.44
CA LEU A 227 -9.07 -16.52 -11.05
C LEU A 227 -7.70 -16.11 -10.50
N VAL A 228 -7.17 -14.99 -10.99
CA VAL A 228 -5.86 -14.46 -10.59
C VAL A 228 -6.06 -13.21 -9.73
N TRP A 229 -5.75 -13.31 -8.44
CA TRP A 229 -5.71 -12.16 -7.56
C TRP A 229 -4.27 -11.64 -7.43
N ASP A 230 -4.05 -10.41 -7.88
CA ASP A 230 -2.74 -9.74 -7.86
C ASP A 230 -2.71 -8.66 -6.76
N SER A 231 -1.87 -8.86 -5.74
CA SER A 231 -1.75 -7.92 -4.63
C SER A 231 -1.32 -6.52 -5.05
N GLU A 232 -0.57 -6.38 -6.15
CA GLU A 232 -0.13 -5.05 -6.62
C GLU A 232 -1.32 -4.20 -7.06
N LEU A 233 -2.34 -4.82 -7.66
CA LEU A 233 -3.55 -4.15 -8.13
C LEU A 233 -4.48 -3.77 -6.97
N HIS A 234 -4.61 -4.64 -5.96
CA HIS A 234 -5.61 -4.49 -4.90
C HIS A 234 -5.10 -3.81 -3.63
N ILE A 235 -3.84 -4.02 -3.30
CA ILE A 235 -3.20 -3.60 -2.04
C ILE A 235 -2.00 -2.66 -2.30
N GLY A 236 -1.43 -2.70 -3.50
CA GLY A 236 -0.18 -2.01 -3.80
C GLY A 236 0.97 -2.53 -2.95
N HIS A 237 1.73 -1.64 -2.32
CA HIS A 237 2.93 -1.97 -1.54
C HIS A 237 2.76 -1.77 -0.02
N HIS A 238 1.51 -1.84 0.47
CA HIS A 238 1.21 -1.69 1.88
C HIS A 238 1.52 -2.96 2.68
N SER A 239 2.54 -2.88 3.55
CA SER A 239 3.00 -4.02 4.34
C SER A 239 1.95 -4.61 5.30
N LYS A 240 1.11 -3.77 5.90
CA LYS A 240 0.05 -4.21 6.82
C LYS A 240 -1.03 -5.02 6.10
N ASP A 241 -1.40 -4.57 4.90
CA ASP A 241 -2.44 -5.20 4.10
C ASP A 241 -1.91 -6.49 3.44
N LEU A 242 -0.62 -6.56 3.11
CA LEU A 242 0.07 -7.82 2.75
C LEU A 242 0.01 -8.85 3.90
N ASP A 243 0.32 -8.44 5.13
CA ASP A 243 0.23 -9.30 6.31
C ASP A 243 -1.23 -9.77 6.54
N ASP A 244 -2.22 -8.91 6.30
CA ASP A 244 -3.64 -9.26 6.36
C ASP A 244 -4.03 -10.27 5.26
N ALA A 245 -3.50 -10.14 4.04
CA ALA A 245 -3.72 -11.11 2.96
C ALA A 245 -3.13 -12.49 3.33
N LEU A 246 -1.92 -12.53 3.89
CA LEU A 246 -1.30 -13.76 4.38
C LEU A 246 -2.13 -14.41 5.49
N ARG A 247 -2.73 -13.62 6.41
CA ARG A 247 -3.65 -14.15 7.44
C ARG A 247 -4.88 -14.81 6.82
N VAL A 248 -5.50 -14.18 5.83
CA VAL A 248 -6.67 -14.72 5.13
C VAL A 248 -6.31 -16.04 4.43
N ILE A 249 -5.21 -16.07 3.68
CA ILE A 249 -4.71 -17.27 2.99
C ILE A 249 -4.43 -18.39 4.00
N CYS A 250 -3.72 -18.08 5.10
CA CYS A 250 -3.42 -19.08 6.14
C CYS A 250 -4.69 -19.65 6.76
N ASN A 251 -5.66 -18.80 7.11
CA ASN A 251 -6.91 -19.25 7.72
C ASN A 251 -7.75 -20.10 6.75
N TYR A 252 -7.82 -19.68 5.49
CA TYR A 252 -8.64 -20.34 4.46
C TYR A 252 -8.13 -21.75 4.14
N TYR A 253 -6.83 -21.90 3.88
CA TYR A 253 -6.19 -23.20 3.63
C TYR A 253 -5.82 -23.97 4.89
N LYS A 254 -6.22 -23.48 6.08
CA LYS A 254 -5.89 -24.07 7.38
C LYS A 254 -4.37 -24.28 7.58
N LEU A 255 -3.55 -23.32 7.19
CA LEU A 255 -2.12 -23.30 7.48
C LEU A 255 -1.88 -22.87 8.94
N PRO A 256 -0.87 -23.39 9.66
CA PRO A 256 -0.50 -22.89 10.98
C PRO A 256 -0.16 -21.40 10.91
N SER A 257 -0.82 -20.58 11.71
CA SER A 257 -0.57 -19.12 11.74
C SER A 257 0.86 -18.80 12.17
N ALA A 258 1.49 -17.82 11.52
CA ALA A 258 2.83 -17.37 11.89
C ALA A 258 2.80 -16.65 13.25
N ALA A 259 3.75 -16.97 14.13
CA ALA A 259 3.89 -16.24 15.40
C ALA A 259 4.17 -14.74 15.15
N ASN A 260 4.94 -14.42 14.11
CA ASN A 260 5.25 -13.04 13.74
C ASN A 260 4.07 -12.28 13.11
N LEU A 261 3.00 -12.97 12.70
CA LEU A 261 1.76 -12.34 12.25
C LEU A 261 0.79 -12.05 13.41
N SER A 262 1.11 -12.45 14.65
CA SER A 262 0.26 -12.15 15.81
C SER A 262 0.35 -10.68 16.20
N ILE A 263 -0.79 -10.00 16.27
CA ILE A 263 -0.86 -8.60 16.70
C ILE A 263 -1.46 -8.57 18.11
N PRO A 264 -0.74 -8.07 19.12
CA PRO A 264 -1.33 -7.92 20.44
C PRO A 264 -2.43 -6.86 20.40
N ALA A 265 -3.55 -7.09 21.10
CA ALA A 265 -4.66 -6.13 21.14
C ALA A 265 -4.33 -4.84 21.92
N ASN A 266 -3.41 -4.92 22.89
CA ASN A 266 -3.02 -3.80 23.75
C ASN A 266 -1.97 -2.90 23.04
N ARG A 267 -2.20 -1.58 23.03
CA ARG A 267 -1.29 -0.57 22.45
C ARG A 267 0.12 -0.62 23.05
N PHE A 268 0.26 -0.78 24.37
CA PHE A 268 1.58 -0.88 25.01
C PHE A 268 2.32 -2.14 24.60
N ALA A 269 1.61 -3.26 24.43
CA ALA A 269 2.20 -4.49 23.93
C ALA A 269 2.60 -4.38 22.46
N GLN A 270 1.86 -3.64 21.63
CA GLN A 270 2.24 -3.33 20.25
C GLN A 270 3.52 -2.50 20.19
N LEU A 271 3.62 -1.46 21.03
CA LEU A 271 4.81 -0.61 21.15
C LEU A 271 6.02 -1.39 21.67
N ALA A 272 5.83 -2.25 22.69
CA ALA A 272 6.87 -3.16 23.18
C ALA A 272 7.34 -4.13 22.08
N ALA A 273 6.41 -4.71 21.31
CA ALA A 273 6.73 -5.57 20.18
C ALA A 273 7.50 -4.81 19.08
N PHE A 274 7.15 -3.55 18.81
CA PHE A 274 7.87 -2.69 17.89
C PHE A 274 9.30 -2.42 18.36
N PHE A 275 9.51 -2.00 19.61
CA PHE A 275 10.85 -1.75 20.14
C PHE A 275 11.70 -3.02 20.20
N ASN A 276 11.10 -4.16 20.55
CA ASN A 276 11.79 -5.45 20.51
C ASN A 276 12.18 -5.83 19.07
N LYS A 277 11.29 -5.61 18.09
CA LYS A 277 11.61 -5.80 16.68
C LYS A 277 12.73 -4.86 16.22
N LEU A 278 12.66 -3.58 16.57
CA LEU A 278 13.69 -2.58 16.23
C LEU A 278 15.05 -2.94 16.86
N TRP A 279 15.04 -3.40 18.11
CA TRP A 279 16.22 -3.89 18.80
C TRP A 279 16.82 -5.12 18.12
N ARG A 280 15.99 -6.12 17.76
CA ARG A 280 16.42 -7.32 17.04
C ARG A 280 16.95 -7.00 15.65
N ASP A 281 16.23 -6.20 14.87
CA ASP A 281 16.66 -5.72 13.56
C ASP A 281 17.99 -4.97 13.68
N GLY A 282 18.14 -4.11 14.70
CA GLY A 282 19.39 -3.39 14.98
C GLY A 282 20.54 -4.33 15.37
N HIS A 283 20.27 -5.35 16.18
CA HIS A 283 21.23 -6.39 16.53
C HIS A 283 21.66 -7.21 15.31
N ASP A 284 20.72 -7.61 14.47
CA ASP A 284 21.00 -8.33 13.23
C ASP A 284 21.85 -7.46 12.30
N TRP A 285 21.58 -6.15 12.23
CA TRP A 285 22.36 -5.21 11.43
C TRP A 285 23.78 -5.01 11.98
N ILE A 286 23.93 -4.86 13.29
CA ILE A 286 25.23 -4.75 13.96
C ILE A 286 26.05 -6.04 13.75
N ASN A 287 25.41 -7.20 13.91
CA ASN A 287 26.03 -8.50 13.65
C ASN A 287 26.44 -8.63 12.18
N TYR A 288 25.60 -8.19 11.25
CA TYR A 288 25.91 -8.17 9.82
C TYR A 288 27.10 -7.27 9.49
N LEU A 289 27.14 -6.06 10.04
CA LEU A 289 28.24 -5.11 9.83
C LEU A 289 29.57 -5.60 10.41
N ALA A 290 29.54 -6.45 11.43
CA ALA A 290 30.72 -7.05 12.05
C ALA A 290 31.28 -8.25 11.28
N ILE A 291 30.64 -8.70 10.19
CA ILE A 291 31.16 -9.80 9.37
C ILE A 291 32.31 -9.31 8.49
N ASP A 292 33.47 -9.96 8.60
CA ASP A 292 34.68 -9.59 7.84
C ASP A 292 34.51 -9.78 6.33
N SER A 293 33.87 -10.87 5.90
CA SER A 293 33.52 -11.15 4.49
C SER A 293 32.02 -10.95 4.27
N LYS A 294 31.65 -9.74 3.89
CA LYS A 294 30.24 -9.42 3.63
C LYS A 294 29.72 -10.32 2.49
N PRO A 295 28.52 -10.91 2.64
CA PRO A 295 27.90 -11.63 1.54
C PRO A 295 27.58 -10.61 0.43
N GLU A 296 28.27 -10.71 -0.69
CA GLU A 296 28.06 -9.84 -1.84
C GLU A 296 27.10 -10.50 -2.83
N HIS A 297 26.28 -9.68 -3.48
CA HIS A 297 25.54 -10.12 -4.66
C HIS A 297 26.51 -10.45 -5.78
N LYS A 298 26.35 -11.60 -6.40
CA LYS A 298 26.95 -11.80 -7.72
C LYS A 298 26.05 -11.07 -8.72
N THR A 299 26.51 -9.88 -9.12
CA THR A 299 25.91 -9.09 -10.19
C THR A 299 26.68 -9.37 -11.48
N GLU A 300 26.01 -10.02 -12.43
CA GLU A 300 26.57 -10.22 -13.76
C GLU A 300 26.00 -9.11 -14.65
N VAL A 301 26.87 -8.17 -15.03
CA VAL A 301 26.52 -7.05 -15.89
C VAL A 301 27.02 -7.35 -17.30
N MET A 302 26.09 -7.57 -18.22
CA MET A 302 26.39 -7.75 -19.64
C MET A 302 26.00 -6.47 -20.39
N PRO A 303 26.97 -5.59 -20.72
CA PRO A 303 26.73 -4.47 -21.60
C PRO A 303 26.59 -4.96 -23.05
N ARG A 304 25.49 -4.60 -23.71
CA ARG A 304 25.26 -4.87 -25.13
C ARG A 304 25.64 -3.67 -25.98
N LEU A 305 26.05 -3.95 -27.22
CA LEU A 305 26.42 -2.93 -28.22
C LEU A 305 25.26 -1.97 -28.56
N ASP A 306 24.01 -2.42 -28.36
CA ASP A 306 22.79 -1.66 -28.65
C ASP A 306 22.52 -0.51 -27.65
N GLY A 307 23.21 -0.52 -26.49
CA GLY A 307 23.02 0.45 -25.41
C GLY A 307 22.29 -0.09 -24.17
N LEU A 308 21.81 -1.34 -24.20
CA LEU A 308 21.26 -2.06 -23.04
C LEU A 308 22.37 -2.61 -22.14
N THR A 309 22.09 -2.58 -20.85
CA THR A 309 22.83 -3.32 -19.83
C THR A 309 21.90 -4.34 -19.20
N ILE A 310 22.26 -5.62 -19.29
CA ILE A 310 21.52 -6.69 -18.62
C ILE A 310 22.25 -6.96 -17.31
N THR A 311 21.55 -6.78 -16.20
CA THR A 311 22.05 -7.01 -14.85
C THR A 311 21.33 -8.21 -14.25
N GLN A 312 21.99 -9.36 -14.26
CA GLN A 312 21.48 -10.53 -13.56
C GLN A 312 21.96 -10.48 -12.11
N ILE A 313 21.02 -10.46 -11.17
CA ILE A 313 21.33 -10.43 -9.75
C ILE A 313 20.98 -11.80 -9.18
N THR A 314 22.00 -12.53 -8.75
CA THR A 314 21.77 -13.72 -7.94
C THR A 314 21.63 -13.30 -6.46
N PRO A 315 20.65 -13.83 -5.73
CA PRO A 315 20.48 -13.50 -4.32
C PRO A 315 21.69 -14.02 -3.53
N TYR A 316 22.19 -13.24 -2.57
CA TYR A 316 23.21 -13.74 -1.63
C TYR A 316 22.63 -14.73 -0.61
N TYR A 317 21.36 -15.14 -0.70
CA TYR A 317 20.78 -16.12 0.21
C TYR A 317 20.46 -17.45 -0.47
N ARG A 318 20.44 -18.50 0.35
CA ARG A 318 20.00 -19.84 -0.03
C ARG A 318 18.83 -20.26 0.85
N LEU A 319 17.73 -20.66 0.22
CA LEU A 319 16.58 -21.25 0.92
C LEU A 319 16.95 -22.65 1.38
N GLN A 320 16.74 -22.95 2.66
CA GLN A 320 16.99 -24.28 3.23
C GLN A 320 15.74 -24.76 3.97
N GLY A 321 15.21 -25.92 3.56
CA GLY A 321 14.02 -26.54 4.14
C GLY A 321 13.67 -27.84 3.41
N PHE A 322 12.53 -28.44 3.74
CA PHE A 322 12.03 -29.64 3.07
C PHE A 322 11.35 -29.31 1.74
N PRO A 323 11.67 -29.95 0.60
CA PRO A 323 11.10 -29.55 -0.68
C PRO A 323 9.63 -29.92 -0.81
N GLN A 324 8.81 -28.99 -1.31
CA GLN A 324 7.43 -29.29 -1.69
C GLN A 324 7.41 -30.13 -2.97
N LYS A 325 7.48 -31.46 -2.83
CA LYS A 325 7.35 -32.42 -3.94
C LYS A 325 6.16 -33.34 -3.71
N GLY A 326 5.63 -33.91 -4.80
CA GLY A 326 4.56 -34.90 -4.74
C GLY A 326 5.14 -36.27 -4.41
N TYR A 327 4.66 -36.89 -3.34
CA TYR A 327 5.08 -38.22 -2.90
C TYR A 327 3.95 -39.23 -3.17
N PRO A 328 4.25 -40.46 -3.63
CA PRO A 328 3.22 -41.48 -3.89
C PRO A 328 2.55 -41.95 -2.59
N ASP A 329 3.29 -42.05 -1.49
CA ASP A 329 2.78 -42.51 -0.19
C ASP A 329 3.33 -41.69 0.98
N LEU A 330 2.55 -41.58 2.07
CA LEU A 330 2.99 -40.94 3.32
C LEU A 330 4.28 -41.55 3.90
N LYS A 331 4.49 -42.86 3.72
CA LYS A 331 5.74 -43.53 4.14
C LYS A 331 6.96 -42.98 3.39
N THR A 332 6.84 -42.74 2.08
CA THR A 332 7.93 -42.19 1.26
C THR A 332 8.24 -40.73 1.63
N LEU A 333 7.19 -39.96 1.94
CA LEU A 333 7.32 -38.59 2.44
C LEU A 333 8.13 -38.55 3.76
N ILE A 334 7.79 -39.40 4.72
CA ILE A 334 8.49 -39.44 6.02
C ILE A 334 9.90 -40.04 5.93
N ALA A 335 10.10 -41.04 5.07
CA ALA A 335 11.42 -41.58 4.79
C ALA A 335 12.36 -40.51 4.23
N SER A 336 11.85 -39.59 3.40
CA SER A 336 12.66 -38.48 2.88
C SER A 336 13.01 -37.41 3.93
N LEU A 337 12.22 -37.28 5.00
CA LEU A 337 12.45 -36.35 6.11
C LEU A 337 13.41 -36.90 7.18
N ILE A 338 13.14 -38.12 7.68
CA ILE A 338 13.80 -38.65 8.89
C ILE A 338 14.64 -39.89 8.56
N LYS A 339 14.56 -40.44 7.34
CA LYS A 339 15.13 -41.74 6.97
C LYS A 339 14.69 -42.87 7.92
N SER A 340 13.48 -42.76 8.49
CA SER A 340 12.91 -43.73 9.42
C SER A 340 12.03 -44.74 8.68
N THR A 341 12.16 -46.02 9.02
CA THR A 341 11.37 -47.13 8.48
C THR A 341 10.23 -47.58 9.40
N LYS A 342 10.02 -46.89 10.53
CA LYS A 342 8.99 -47.25 11.53
C LYS A 342 7.58 -47.07 10.96
N GLU A 343 6.67 -47.97 11.33
CA GLU A 343 5.26 -47.87 10.91
C GLU A 343 4.53 -46.69 11.57
N PRO A 344 3.56 -46.07 10.88
CA PRO A 344 2.77 -44.99 11.43
C PRO A 344 1.80 -45.49 12.50
N ILE A 345 1.62 -44.70 13.55
CA ILE A 345 0.54 -44.90 14.51
C ILE A 345 -0.62 -43.98 14.12
N LEU A 346 -1.83 -44.52 14.03
CA LEU A 346 -3.05 -43.78 13.68
C LEU A 346 -3.76 -43.31 14.95
N GLU A 347 -3.99 -42.01 15.08
CA GLU A 347 -4.75 -41.45 16.21
C GLU A 347 -5.58 -40.25 15.77
N ASN A 348 -6.89 -40.25 16.07
CA ASN A 348 -7.83 -39.26 15.54
C ASN A 348 -7.88 -37.94 16.32
N ASN A 349 -7.28 -37.85 17.52
CA ASN A 349 -7.35 -36.66 18.36
C ASN A 349 -5.96 -36.05 18.59
N ARG A 350 -5.79 -34.77 18.18
CA ARG A 350 -4.53 -34.02 18.29
C ARG A 350 -3.92 -34.01 19.69
N LYS A 351 -4.74 -33.87 20.75
CA LYS A 351 -4.25 -33.84 22.14
C LYS A 351 -3.71 -35.22 22.57
N LYS A 352 -4.39 -36.31 22.19
CA LYS A 352 -3.95 -37.68 22.47
C LYS A 352 -2.71 -38.04 21.64
N ALA A 353 -2.68 -37.70 20.36
CA ALA A 353 -1.55 -37.90 19.47
C ALA A 353 -0.27 -37.22 19.98
N LYS A 354 -0.37 -35.97 20.47
CA LYS A 354 0.75 -35.25 21.11
C LYS A 354 1.23 -35.93 22.39
N LYS A 355 0.31 -36.37 23.26
CA LYS A 355 0.64 -37.08 24.52
C LYS A 355 1.26 -38.46 24.27
N MET A 356 0.92 -39.10 23.15
CA MET A 356 1.43 -40.41 22.77
C MET A 356 2.82 -40.29 22.15
N ILE A 357 3.00 -39.37 21.19
CA ILE A 357 4.31 -39.16 20.56
C ILE A 357 5.36 -38.62 21.55
N SER A 358 4.92 -37.89 22.58
CA SER A 358 5.80 -37.44 23.67
C SER A 358 6.34 -38.58 24.54
N LYS A 359 5.81 -39.80 24.42
CA LYS A 359 6.33 -41.00 25.11
C LYS A 359 7.19 -41.90 24.21
N LEU A 360 7.17 -41.66 22.90
CA LEU A 360 7.86 -42.50 21.92
C LEU A 360 9.30 -42.03 21.66
N PRO A 361 10.20 -42.93 21.24
CA PRO A 361 11.57 -42.59 20.89
C PRO A 361 11.64 -41.71 19.63
N THR A 362 12.79 -41.08 19.43
CA THR A 362 13.10 -40.28 18.23
C THR A 362 12.87 -41.07 16.94
N GLY A 363 12.39 -40.38 15.90
CA GLY A 363 12.02 -40.98 14.61
C GLY A 363 10.69 -41.71 14.58
N SER A 364 9.93 -41.71 15.68
CA SER A 364 8.53 -42.18 15.71
C SER A 364 7.59 -41.08 15.21
N TRP A 365 6.53 -41.48 14.51
CA TRP A 365 5.58 -40.57 13.90
C TRP A 365 4.13 -41.06 14.05
N VAL A 366 3.21 -40.10 14.16
CA VAL A 366 1.78 -40.34 14.37
C VAL A 366 1.00 -39.58 13.30
N ILE A 367 0.03 -40.24 12.68
CA ILE A 367 -0.86 -39.65 11.68
C ILE A 367 -2.22 -39.36 12.34
N SER A 368 -2.66 -38.11 12.21
CA SER A 368 -4.04 -37.71 12.46
C SER A 368 -4.75 -37.54 11.12
N ALA A 369 -5.46 -38.58 10.69
CA ALA A 369 -6.09 -38.65 9.37
C ALA A 369 -7.16 -37.57 9.17
N ASN A 370 -7.96 -37.28 10.22
CA ASN A 370 -9.03 -36.28 10.16
C ASN A 370 -8.52 -34.83 9.98
N GLU A 371 -7.29 -34.54 10.44
CA GLU A 371 -6.69 -33.21 10.35
C GLU A 371 -5.59 -33.11 9.28
N GLN A 372 -5.35 -34.17 8.49
CA GLN A 372 -4.24 -34.28 7.53
C GLN A 372 -2.90 -33.82 8.14
N LEU A 373 -2.65 -34.25 9.38
CA LEU A 373 -1.54 -33.81 10.21
C LEU A 373 -0.64 -34.99 10.56
N ILE A 374 0.66 -34.81 10.40
CA ILE A 374 1.69 -35.74 10.84
C ILE A 374 2.46 -35.11 12.00
N LEU A 375 2.59 -35.84 13.09
CA LEU A 375 3.45 -35.48 14.22
C LEU A 375 4.71 -36.33 14.14
N ILE A 376 5.87 -35.69 14.28
CA ILE A 376 7.18 -36.34 14.21
C ILE A 376 7.95 -36.02 15.50
N ARG A 377 8.51 -37.04 16.15
CA ARG A 377 9.48 -36.84 17.24
C ARG A 377 10.89 -36.70 16.67
N GLN A 378 11.46 -35.50 16.78
CA GLN A 378 12.86 -35.25 16.45
C GLN A 378 13.57 -34.73 17.70
N GLU A 379 14.47 -35.53 18.25
CA GLU A 379 15.12 -35.26 19.54
C GLU A 379 14.08 -34.98 20.66
N ASN A 380 14.21 -33.84 21.34
CA ASN A 380 13.28 -33.38 22.37
C ASN A 380 12.13 -32.52 21.83
N LYS A 381 12.01 -32.36 20.50
CA LYS A 381 10.99 -31.53 19.86
C LYS A 381 9.98 -32.38 19.10
N ILE A 382 8.73 -31.91 19.08
CA ILE A 382 7.64 -32.49 18.28
C ILE A 382 7.44 -31.57 17.09
N VAL A 383 7.81 -32.03 15.90
CA VAL A 383 7.61 -31.33 14.63
C VAL A 383 6.22 -31.67 14.09
N GLN A 384 5.51 -30.67 13.58
CA GLN A 384 4.18 -30.82 13.00
C GLN A 384 4.30 -30.61 11.49
N LEU A 385 3.81 -31.54 10.69
CA LEU A 385 3.82 -31.44 9.24
C LEU A 385 2.40 -31.68 8.72
N ARG A 386 1.84 -30.70 8.01
CA ARG A 386 0.55 -30.87 7.32
C ARG A 386 0.79 -31.27 5.88
N TYR A 387 -0.18 -31.95 5.27
CA TYR A 387 -0.13 -32.33 3.88
C TYR A 387 -1.50 -32.21 3.22
N PHE A 388 -1.53 -32.19 1.90
CA PHE A 388 -2.75 -32.34 1.12
C PHE A 388 -2.53 -33.35 -0.01
N VAL A 389 -3.64 -33.83 -0.58
CA VAL A 389 -3.62 -34.79 -1.69
C VAL A 389 -4.10 -34.10 -2.95
N HIS A 390 -3.34 -34.20 -4.02
CA HIS A 390 -3.67 -33.70 -5.35
C HIS A 390 -3.13 -34.67 -6.40
N ASP A 391 -3.94 -35.04 -7.39
CA ASP A 391 -3.59 -36.03 -8.42
C ASP A 391 -3.00 -37.34 -7.86
N ALA A 392 -3.60 -37.84 -6.77
CA ALA A 392 -3.16 -39.04 -6.03
C ALA A 392 -1.74 -38.96 -5.43
N LEU A 393 -1.12 -37.78 -5.37
CA LEU A 393 0.16 -37.52 -4.72
C LEU A 393 -0.02 -36.72 -3.42
N PHE A 394 0.84 -36.99 -2.44
CA PHE A 394 0.90 -36.30 -1.15
C PHE A 394 1.91 -35.14 -1.22
N TYR A 395 1.45 -33.92 -0.96
CA TYR A 395 2.29 -32.73 -0.92
C TYR A 395 2.38 -32.16 0.49
N PRO A 396 3.57 -31.81 1.01
CA PRO A 396 3.70 -31.12 2.28
C PRO A 396 3.19 -29.66 2.16
N LEU A 397 2.50 -29.18 3.20
CA LEU A 397 1.95 -27.81 3.26
C LEU A 397 2.87 -26.87 4.04
N PRO A 398 3.23 -25.69 3.49
CA PRO A 398 4.08 -24.72 4.19
C PRO A 398 3.43 -24.22 5.47
N GLU A 399 4.26 -23.77 6.42
CA GLU A 399 3.76 -23.05 7.59
C GLU A 399 3.50 -21.58 7.25
N GLY A 400 2.57 -20.94 7.95
CA GLY A 400 2.37 -19.49 7.80
C GLY A 400 3.63 -18.69 8.12
N GLN A 401 4.52 -19.23 8.96
CA GLN A 401 5.82 -18.64 9.24
C GLN A 401 6.74 -18.63 7.99
N ASP A 402 6.66 -19.66 7.13
CA ASP A 402 7.41 -19.70 5.87
C ASP A 402 6.91 -18.64 4.90
N LEU A 403 5.58 -18.49 4.78
CA LEU A 403 4.99 -17.44 3.95
C LEU A 403 5.34 -16.04 4.46
N TYR A 404 5.38 -15.84 5.78
CA TYR A 404 5.79 -14.58 6.37
C TYR A 404 7.29 -14.30 6.16
N THR A 405 8.18 -15.27 6.38
CA THR A 405 9.62 -15.06 6.16
C THR A 405 9.91 -14.72 4.70
N LEU A 406 9.27 -15.42 3.77
CA LEU A 406 9.35 -15.12 2.34
C LEU A 406 8.73 -13.76 1.99
N GLY A 407 7.57 -13.41 2.54
CA GLY A 407 6.94 -12.09 2.37
C GLY A 407 7.77 -10.92 2.90
N GLN A 408 8.74 -11.18 3.79
CA GLN A 408 9.69 -10.17 4.30
C GLN A 408 11.07 -10.25 3.62
N ILE A 409 11.30 -11.16 2.66
CA ILE A 409 12.60 -11.28 1.96
C ILE A 409 12.98 -9.96 1.30
N SER A 410 12.04 -9.29 0.63
CA SER A 410 12.26 -7.99 -0.01
C SER A 410 12.60 -6.85 0.97
N LYS A 411 12.32 -7.01 2.27
CA LYS A 411 12.61 -5.99 3.31
C LYS A 411 13.95 -6.20 4.02
N ARG A 412 14.54 -7.39 3.95
CA ARG A 412 15.86 -7.64 4.55
C ARG A 412 16.93 -6.90 3.75
N HIS A 413 18.16 -6.80 4.26
CA HIS A 413 19.32 -6.05 3.72
C HIS A 413 19.75 -6.38 2.27
N LEU A 414 18.93 -7.18 1.59
CA LEU A 414 19.01 -7.74 0.27
C LEU A 414 19.26 -6.74 -0.85
N TYR A 415 18.97 -5.46 -0.68
CA TYR A 415 19.16 -4.49 -1.76
C TYR A 415 19.31 -3.05 -1.27
N LEU A 416 19.59 -2.72 0.01
CA LEU A 416 19.50 -1.29 0.38
C LEU A 416 20.48 -0.41 -0.42
N PRO A 417 21.78 -0.74 -0.53
CA PRO A 417 22.70 -0.03 -1.42
C PRO A 417 22.34 -0.17 -2.91
N GLU A 418 22.00 -1.37 -3.37
CA GLU A 418 21.71 -1.67 -4.77
C GLU A 418 20.40 -1.02 -5.24
N ARG A 419 19.36 -1.01 -4.41
CA ARG A 419 18.06 -0.36 -4.62
C ARG A 419 18.19 1.14 -4.57
N VAL A 420 19.01 1.69 -3.66
CA VAL A 420 19.38 3.11 -3.67
C VAL A 420 20.06 3.47 -4.98
N SER A 421 21.05 2.69 -5.41
CA SER A 421 21.75 2.85 -6.69
C SER A 421 20.79 2.72 -7.89
N LEU A 422 19.96 1.68 -7.94
CA LEU A 422 18.98 1.43 -8.99
C LEU A 422 17.91 2.53 -9.05
N ARG A 423 17.42 3.02 -7.90
CA ARG A 423 16.44 4.12 -7.84
C ARG A 423 17.04 5.43 -8.30
N LEU A 424 18.28 5.73 -7.89
CA LEU A 424 18.99 6.94 -8.30
C LEU A 424 19.30 6.89 -9.81
N ASN A 425 19.83 5.78 -10.30
CA ASN A 425 20.08 5.57 -11.73
C ASN A 425 18.79 5.62 -12.55
N ALA A 426 17.70 5.02 -12.04
CA ALA A 426 16.38 5.10 -12.68
C ALA A 426 15.87 6.54 -12.73
N PHE A 427 15.95 7.30 -11.63
CA PHE A 427 15.56 8.71 -11.59
C PHE A 427 16.35 9.51 -12.63
N ILE A 428 17.69 9.42 -12.62
CA ILE A 428 18.55 10.16 -13.57
C ILE A 428 18.24 9.75 -15.02
N SER A 429 18.07 8.46 -15.30
CA SER A 429 17.75 7.97 -16.65
C SER A 429 16.39 8.47 -17.17
N ARG A 430 15.45 8.77 -16.27
CA ARG A 430 14.09 9.21 -16.62
C ARG A 430 13.99 10.71 -16.87
N ILE A 431 14.89 11.54 -16.32
CA ILE A 431 14.86 13.01 -16.52
C ILE A 431 14.86 13.40 -18.01
N PRO A 432 15.78 12.93 -18.87
CA PRO A 432 15.75 13.29 -20.30
C PRO A 432 14.48 12.79 -20.99
N ARG A 433 14.02 11.58 -20.63
CA ARG A 433 12.80 10.96 -21.20
C ARG A 433 11.54 11.74 -20.82
N PHE A 434 11.47 12.31 -19.61
CA PHE A 434 10.39 13.18 -19.18
C PHE A 434 10.27 14.40 -20.10
N PHE A 435 11.35 15.16 -20.30
CA PHE A 435 11.33 16.34 -21.19
C PHE A 435 11.00 15.97 -22.64
N TYR A 436 11.56 14.87 -23.15
CA TYR A 436 11.26 14.37 -24.49
C TYR A 436 9.79 13.96 -24.65
N LYS A 437 9.24 13.19 -23.69
CA LYS A 437 7.82 12.80 -23.68
C LYS A 437 6.91 14.02 -23.55
N PHE A 438 7.23 14.96 -22.67
CA PHE A 438 6.49 16.20 -22.50
C PHE A 438 6.43 16.97 -23.82
N TYR A 439 7.58 17.21 -24.45
CA TYR A 439 7.66 17.89 -25.73
C TYR A 439 6.87 17.14 -26.82
N LYS A 440 7.09 15.84 -26.98
CA LYS A 440 6.41 15.02 -27.99
C LYS A 440 4.90 14.97 -27.75
N SER A 441 4.45 14.83 -26.50
CA SER A 441 3.04 14.83 -26.16
C SER A 441 2.40 16.19 -26.41
N MET A 442 3.07 17.29 -26.06
CA MET A 442 2.58 18.63 -26.36
C MET A 442 2.54 18.88 -27.86
N HIS A 443 3.59 18.50 -28.60
CA HIS A 443 3.65 18.64 -30.05
C HIS A 443 2.56 17.81 -30.75
N HIS A 444 2.38 16.55 -30.36
CA HIS A 444 1.31 15.70 -30.87
C HIS A 444 -0.07 16.26 -30.51
N PHE A 445 -0.27 16.72 -29.27
CA PHE A 445 -1.51 17.36 -28.85
C PHE A 445 -1.80 18.63 -29.67
N ILE A 446 -0.80 19.47 -29.91
CA ILE A 446 -0.93 20.69 -30.70
C ILE A 446 -1.30 20.36 -32.16
N ILE A 447 -0.63 19.39 -32.79
CA ILE A 447 -0.85 19.06 -34.20
C ILE A 447 -2.10 18.22 -34.42
N HIS A 448 -2.30 17.14 -33.66
CA HIS A 448 -3.35 16.16 -33.93
C HIS A 448 -4.65 16.43 -33.20
N ASN A 449 -4.60 17.02 -31.99
CA ASN A 449 -5.84 17.35 -31.29
C ASN A 449 -6.23 18.78 -31.58
N VAL A 450 -5.37 19.74 -31.25
CA VAL A 450 -5.71 21.16 -31.27
C VAL A 450 -5.87 21.68 -32.71
N HIS A 451 -4.91 21.40 -33.60
CA HIS A 451 -4.98 21.86 -34.99
C HIS A 451 -6.06 21.13 -35.81
N HIS A 452 -6.19 19.81 -35.69
CA HIS A 452 -7.27 19.08 -36.39
C HIS A 452 -8.64 19.47 -35.83
N ASP A 453 -8.80 19.67 -34.52
CA ASP A 453 -10.08 20.11 -33.95
C ASP A 453 -10.46 21.52 -34.44
N PHE A 454 -9.49 22.42 -34.65
CA PHE A 454 -9.71 23.72 -35.30
C PHE A 454 -10.08 23.59 -36.78
N PHE A 455 -9.33 22.80 -37.55
CA PHE A 455 -9.57 22.58 -38.99
C PHE A 455 -10.89 21.85 -39.26
N ASN A 456 -11.20 20.80 -38.51
CA ASN A 456 -12.45 20.07 -38.63
C ASN A 456 -13.65 20.99 -38.36
N HIS A 457 -13.56 21.88 -37.36
CA HIS A 457 -14.61 22.86 -37.09
C HIS A 457 -14.90 23.79 -38.28
N ILE A 458 -13.84 24.23 -38.98
CA ILE A 458 -13.96 25.06 -40.19
C ILE A 458 -14.68 24.29 -41.31
N HIS A 459 -14.38 23.00 -41.49
CA HIS A 459 -14.86 22.23 -42.65
C HIS A 459 -16.12 21.37 -42.40
N ASP A 460 -16.61 21.25 -41.15
CA ASP A 460 -17.65 20.31 -40.69
C ASP A 460 -19.00 20.35 -41.44
N THR A 461 -19.31 21.47 -42.12
CA THR A 461 -20.55 21.67 -42.90
C THR A 461 -20.37 21.60 -44.40
N HIS A 462 -19.12 21.50 -44.87
CA HIS A 462 -18.77 21.61 -46.29
C HIS A 462 -18.25 20.29 -46.88
N ILE A 463 -17.85 19.35 -46.02
CA ILE A 463 -17.45 18.00 -46.41
C ILE A 463 -18.60 17.06 -46.03
N PRO A 464 -19.17 16.27 -46.97
CA PRO A 464 -20.19 15.30 -46.62
C PRO A 464 -19.61 14.31 -45.61
N LYS A 465 -20.33 14.08 -44.51
CA LYS A 465 -19.99 13.04 -43.54
C LYS A 465 -19.97 11.70 -44.27
N GLN A 466 -18.78 11.14 -44.47
CA GLN A 466 -18.67 9.72 -44.77
C GLN A 466 -19.12 8.99 -43.51
N ASP A 467 -20.40 8.60 -43.49
CA ASP A 467 -20.89 7.53 -42.63
C ASP A 467 -20.21 6.24 -43.09
N ASN A 468 -19.04 5.97 -42.51
CA ASN A 468 -18.47 4.65 -42.31
C ASN A 468 -17.57 4.76 -41.09
N PHE A 469 -18.19 4.76 -39.91
CA PHE A 469 -17.57 4.25 -38.70
C PHE A 469 -17.52 2.71 -38.77
N GLU A 470 -16.94 2.16 -39.84
CA GLU A 470 -16.19 0.92 -39.69
C GLU A 470 -14.75 1.39 -39.51
N GLU A 471 -14.30 1.32 -38.26
CA GLU A 471 -12.90 1.31 -37.86
C GLU A 471 -11.93 1.84 -38.93
N GLU A 472 -11.75 3.16 -39.00
CA GLU A 472 -10.39 3.66 -39.18
C GLU A 472 -9.62 3.24 -37.92
N LYS A 473 -9.27 1.94 -37.87
CA LYS A 473 -7.99 1.50 -37.33
C LYS A 473 -7.00 2.43 -37.99
N HIS A 474 -6.60 3.47 -37.26
CA HIS A 474 -5.45 4.25 -37.60
C HIS A 474 -4.29 3.26 -37.75
N LYS A 475 -4.06 2.80 -38.98
CA LYS A 475 -2.73 2.57 -39.52
C LYS A 475 -2.06 3.94 -39.60
N GLN A 476 -1.87 4.58 -38.44
CA GLN A 476 -0.58 5.18 -38.21
C GLN A 476 0.37 3.98 -38.28
N CYS A 477 0.96 3.81 -39.46
CA CYS A 477 2.30 3.26 -39.53
C CYS A 477 3.14 4.16 -38.61
N THR A 478 3.16 3.81 -37.33
CA THR A 478 4.31 4.06 -36.49
C THR A 478 5.50 3.64 -37.34
N LYS A 479 6.46 4.54 -37.57
CA LYS A 479 7.73 4.17 -38.21
C LYS A 479 8.18 2.88 -37.53
N VAL A 480 8.02 1.78 -38.24
CA VAL A 480 8.11 0.45 -37.68
C VAL A 480 9.54 0.36 -37.18
N ARG A 481 9.71 0.21 -35.86
CA ARG A 481 10.98 -0.26 -35.31
C ARG A 481 11.11 -1.72 -35.77
N ASN A 482 11.55 -1.86 -37.01
CA ASN A 482 11.67 -3.11 -37.74
C ASN A 482 12.57 -4.11 -37.01
N SER A 483 13.45 -3.68 -36.10
CA SER A 483 14.43 -4.58 -35.49
C SER A 483 13.81 -5.66 -34.59
N LEU A 484 12.78 -5.36 -33.80
CA LEU A 484 12.19 -6.35 -32.87
C LEU A 484 11.11 -7.21 -33.54
N ILE A 485 10.26 -6.60 -34.36
CA ILE A 485 9.19 -7.30 -35.08
C ILE A 485 9.80 -8.24 -36.12
N LEU A 486 10.76 -7.79 -36.94
CA LEU A 486 11.45 -8.69 -37.89
C LEU A 486 12.23 -9.78 -37.16
N ALA A 487 12.83 -9.51 -36.00
CA ALA A 487 13.53 -10.55 -35.24
C ALA A 487 12.57 -11.62 -34.69
N LEU A 488 11.37 -11.22 -34.28
CA LEU A 488 10.33 -12.13 -33.80
C LEU A 488 9.64 -12.89 -34.94
N GLU A 489 9.39 -12.24 -36.09
CA GLU A 489 8.91 -12.89 -37.33
C GLU A 489 9.94 -13.89 -37.87
N ASN A 490 11.23 -13.51 -37.93
CA ASN A 490 12.31 -14.40 -38.38
C ASN A 490 12.53 -15.60 -37.44
N LYS A 491 12.17 -15.47 -36.16
CA LYS A 491 12.18 -16.57 -35.17
C LYS A 491 10.89 -17.42 -35.21
N GLY A 492 9.92 -17.08 -36.07
CA GLY A 492 8.66 -17.82 -36.24
C GLY A 492 7.66 -17.63 -35.09
N LEU A 493 7.82 -16.57 -34.27
CA LEU A 493 6.98 -16.31 -33.10
C LEU A 493 5.80 -15.40 -33.40
N LEU A 494 5.93 -14.54 -34.43
CA LEU A 494 4.86 -13.72 -34.96
C LEU A 494 4.47 -14.29 -36.33
N ALA A 495 3.16 -14.39 -36.61
CA ALA A 495 2.71 -14.60 -37.98
C ALA A 495 3.12 -13.40 -38.84
N ASN A 496 3.39 -13.61 -40.14
CA ASN A 496 3.81 -12.54 -41.05
C ASN A 496 2.87 -11.32 -40.96
N GLY A 497 3.39 -10.19 -40.49
CA GLY A 497 2.64 -8.93 -40.34
C GLY A 497 1.84 -8.78 -39.04
N GLN A 498 1.93 -9.73 -38.10
CA GLN A 498 1.28 -9.63 -36.78
C GLN A 498 2.07 -8.70 -35.86
N THR A 499 1.39 -7.75 -35.23
CA THR A 499 2.03 -6.88 -34.23
C THR A 499 2.24 -7.61 -32.90
N LEU A 500 3.26 -7.20 -32.12
CA LEU A 500 3.49 -7.73 -30.77
C LEU A 500 2.25 -7.62 -29.87
N GLU A 501 1.49 -6.53 -30.03
CA GLU A 501 0.25 -6.29 -29.28
C GLU A 501 -0.87 -7.25 -29.69
N GLU A 502 -1.02 -7.55 -30.99
CA GLU A 502 -1.98 -8.55 -31.47
C GLU A 502 -1.60 -9.96 -31.03
N PHE A 503 -0.31 -10.30 -31.02
CA PHE A 503 0.16 -11.58 -30.50
C PHE A 503 -0.15 -11.73 -29.00
N ILE A 504 0.18 -10.72 -28.20
CA ILE A 504 -0.13 -10.71 -26.76
C ILE A 504 -1.64 -10.85 -26.56
N LYS A 505 -2.47 -10.09 -27.31
CA LYS A 505 -3.94 -10.19 -27.25
C LYS A 505 -4.47 -11.58 -27.59
N GLU A 506 -3.95 -12.23 -28.64
CA GLU A 506 -4.33 -13.58 -29.03
C GLU A 506 -3.96 -14.62 -27.97
N GLN A 507 -2.77 -14.51 -27.38
CA GLN A 507 -2.34 -15.39 -26.29
C GLN A 507 -3.19 -15.19 -25.02
N ILE A 508 -3.56 -13.95 -24.70
CA ILE A 508 -4.43 -13.64 -23.56
C ILE A 508 -5.83 -14.23 -23.78
N SER A 509 -6.44 -14.02 -24.95
CA SER A 509 -7.78 -14.54 -25.24
C SER A 509 -7.84 -16.07 -25.20
N ASN A 510 -6.72 -16.74 -25.45
CA ASN A 510 -6.60 -18.19 -25.41
C ASN A 510 -6.20 -18.74 -24.02
N SER A 511 -5.92 -17.87 -23.04
CA SER A 511 -5.49 -18.28 -21.70
C SER A 511 -6.68 -18.59 -20.77
N PRO A 512 -6.58 -19.59 -19.87
CA PRO A 512 -7.65 -19.95 -18.94
C PRO A 512 -7.75 -19.03 -17.71
N TYR A 513 -6.97 -17.93 -17.68
CA TYR A 513 -6.80 -17.06 -16.54
C TYR A 513 -7.69 -15.82 -16.65
N VAL A 514 -8.46 -15.55 -15.60
CA VAL A 514 -9.29 -14.34 -15.48
C VAL A 514 -8.71 -13.47 -14.37
N ILE A 515 -8.31 -12.23 -14.71
CA ILE A 515 -7.78 -11.31 -13.70
C ILE A 515 -8.92 -10.85 -12.79
N ALA A 516 -8.79 -11.07 -11.48
CA ALA A 516 -9.79 -10.63 -10.52
C ALA A 516 -9.70 -9.12 -10.33
N ARG A 517 -10.52 -8.34 -11.03
CA ARG A 517 -10.58 -6.87 -10.96
C ARG A 517 -11.99 -6.35 -11.23
N PRO A 518 -12.33 -5.12 -10.80
CA PRO A 518 -13.59 -4.50 -11.19
C PRO A 518 -13.64 -4.27 -12.71
N ASN A 519 -14.84 -4.31 -13.27
CA ASN A 519 -15.07 -4.07 -14.70
C ASN A 519 -14.96 -2.59 -15.04
N HIS A 520 -15.47 -1.75 -14.15
CA HIS A 520 -15.52 -0.32 -14.35
C HIS A 520 -14.51 0.35 -13.43
N PRO A 521 -13.57 1.15 -13.96
CA PRO A 521 -12.68 1.95 -13.12
C PRO A 521 -13.49 3.04 -12.39
N PRO A 522 -12.93 3.67 -11.34
CA PRO A 522 -13.54 4.86 -10.78
C PRO A 522 -13.70 5.93 -11.87
N SER A 523 -14.77 6.71 -11.79
CA SER A 523 -14.98 7.81 -12.73
C SER A 523 -13.80 8.79 -12.70
N PRO A 524 -13.38 9.35 -13.85
CA PRO A 524 -12.34 10.36 -13.90
C PRO A 524 -12.73 11.59 -13.04
N PRO A 525 -11.79 12.51 -12.74
CA PRO A 525 -12.14 13.76 -12.07
C PRO A 525 -13.22 14.51 -12.86
N THR A 526 -14.19 15.09 -12.16
CA THR A 526 -15.33 15.78 -12.76
C THR A 526 -14.93 16.98 -13.61
N TYR A 527 -13.88 17.71 -13.18
CA TYR A 527 -13.40 18.91 -13.87
C TYR A 527 -11.89 18.89 -14.07
N ASP A 528 -11.47 19.25 -15.28
CA ASP A 528 -10.07 19.47 -15.63
C ASP A 528 -9.58 20.90 -15.39
N ASN A 529 -10.48 21.81 -14.99
CA ASN A 529 -10.12 23.20 -14.80
C ASN A 529 -9.19 23.40 -13.59
N PRO A 530 -8.29 24.40 -13.62
CA PRO A 530 -7.34 24.62 -12.54
C PRO A 530 -8.02 25.02 -11.22
N PHE A 531 -9.17 25.69 -11.25
CA PHE A 531 -9.88 26.16 -10.06
C PHE A 531 -10.43 25.02 -9.19
N HIS A 532 -11.16 24.05 -9.77
CA HIS A 532 -11.65 22.87 -9.04
C HIS A 532 -10.49 21.97 -8.58
N ARG A 533 -9.42 21.88 -9.39
CA ARG A 533 -8.20 21.15 -8.98
C ARG A 533 -7.50 21.81 -7.79
N ILE A 534 -7.41 23.14 -7.74
CA ILE A 534 -6.87 23.88 -6.58
C ILE A 534 -7.73 23.65 -5.34
N LEU A 535 -9.07 23.65 -5.47
CA LEU A 535 -9.94 23.27 -4.36
C LEU A 535 -9.67 21.85 -3.86
N GLY A 536 -9.46 20.89 -4.76
CA GLY A 536 -9.05 19.53 -4.39
C GLY A 536 -7.75 19.50 -3.59
N ILE A 537 -6.76 20.32 -3.97
CA ILE A 537 -5.48 20.45 -3.24
C ILE A 537 -5.71 21.06 -1.85
N ILE A 538 -6.48 22.14 -1.76
CA ILE A 538 -6.82 22.79 -0.49
C ILE A 538 -7.54 21.82 0.44
N ARG A 539 -8.52 21.07 -0.09
CA ARG A 539 -9.24 20.02 0.65
C ARG A 539 -8.32 18.92 1.11
N HIS A 540 -7.38 18.47 0.28
CA HIS A 540 -6.42 17.45 0.66
C HIS A 540 -5.43 17.93 1.74
N ILE A 541 -5.07 19.21 1.73
CA ILE A 541 -4.28 19.83 2.82
C ILE A 541 -5.13 19.89 4.09
N ALA A 542 -6.34 20.44 4.01
CA ALA A 542 -7.25 20.58 5.14
C ALA A 542 -7.61 19.21 5.75
N SER A 543 -7.83 18.19 4.91
CA SER A 543 -8.18 16.84 5.36
C SER A 543 -7.12 16.25 6.26
N PHE A 544 -5.83 16.55 6.05
CA PHE A 544 -4.78 16.08 6.96
C PHE A 544 -4.98 16.61 8.39
N PHE A 545 -5.33 17.89 8.54
CA PHE A 545 -5.58 18.50 9.85
C PHE A 545 -6.84 17.94 10.50
N ILE A 546 -7.89 17.79 9.70
CA ILE A 546 -9.20 17.31 10.14
C ILE A 546 -9.09 15.84 10.54
N ASP A 547 -8.47 15.02 9.70
CA ASP A 547 -8.37 13.57 9.90
C ASP A 547 -7.74 13.21 11.23
N VAL A 548 -6.61 13.84 11.54
CA VAL A 548 -5.92 13.50 12.78
C VAL A 548 -6.67 14.04 13.99
N SER A 549 -7.39 15.14 13.83
CA SER A 549 -8.21 15.73 14.88
C SER A 549 -9.49 14.93 15.15
N GLU A 550 -10.14 14.39 14.11
CA GLU A 550 -11.35 13.58 14.21
C GLU A 550 -11.07 12.14 14.66
N GLN A 551 -9.93 11.56 14.26
CA GLN A 551 -9.51 10.23 14.73
C GLN A 551 -9.37 10.17 16.27
N ASN A 552 -8.93 11.26 16.88
CA ASN A 552 -8.86 11.39 18.33
C ASN A 552 -9.41 12.74 18.78
N PRO A 553 -10.74 12.88 18.95
CA PRO A 553 -11.38 14.17 19.20
C PRO A 553 -10.84 14.90 20.43
N LEU A 554 -10.38 14.18 21.45
CA LEU A 554 -9.75 14.76 22.63
C LEU A 554 -8.42 15.46 22.27
N ILE A 555 -7.54 14.77 21.53
CA ILE A 555 -6.26 15.33 21.06
C ILE A 555 -6.53 16.44 20.05
N GLY A 556 -7.47 16.26 19.12
CA GLY A 556 -7.87 17.27 18.15
C GLY A 556 -8.36 18.56 18.82
N THR A 557 -9.18 18.45 19.87
CA THR A 557 -9.66 19.60 20.65
C THR A 557 -8.52 20.32 21.35
N LEU A 558 -7.61 19.57 21.97
CA LEU A 558 -6.41 20.15 22.60
C LEU A 558 -5.49 20.82 21.57
N ALA A 559 -5.32 20.21 20.40
CA ALA A 559 -4.50 20.75 19.33
C ALA A 559 -5.11 22.04 18.75
N LEU A 560 -6.44 22.11 18.62
CA LEU A 560 -7.14 23.32 18.21
C LEU A 560 -7.05 24.43 19.27
N ALA A 561 -7.18 24.09 20.55
CA ALA A 561 -6.96 25.04 21.63
C ALA A 561 -5.50 25.56 21.65
N ALA A 562 -4.53 24.68 21.39
CA ALA A 562 -3.12 25.04 21.29
C ALA A 562 -2.81 25.89 20.06
N TYR A 563 -3.46 25.60 18.92
CA TYR A 563 -3.42 26.42 17.71
C TYR A 563 -3.96 27.83 17.98
N ALA A 564 -5.15 27.93 18.58
CA ALA A 564 -5.77 29.20 18.95
C ALA A 564 -4.92 29.97 19.98
N TYR A 565 -4.29 29.27 20.93
CA TYR A 565 -3.36 29.87 21.89
C TYR A 565 -2.10 30.42 21.20
N GLY A 566 -1.46 29.66 20.32
CA GLY A 566 -0.27 30.10 19.58
C GLY A 566 -0.54 31.33 18.72
N GLY A 567 -1.65 31.34 17.98
CA GLY A 567 -2.05 32.47 17.15
C GLY A 567 -2.48 33.68 17.99
N GLY A 568 -3.24 33.44 19.06
CA GLY A 568 -3.69 34.48 19.99
C GLY A 568 -2.54 35.12 20.77
N ALA A 569 -1.49 34.36 21.08
CA ALA A 569 -0.30 34.87 21.76
C ALA A 569 0.47 35.88 20.90
N VAL A 570 0.40 35.78 19.57
CA VAL A 570 1.08 36.70 18.65
C VAL A 570 0.14 37.81 18.15
N LEU A 571 -1.07 37.48 17.71
CA LEU A 571 -2.00 38.44 17.10
C LEU A 571 -2.74 39.31 18.12
N ALA A 572 -3.06 38.78 19.30
CA ALA A 572 -3.91 39.46 20.28
C ALA A 572 -3.54 39.07 21.74
N PRO A 573 -2.29 39.34 22.18
CA PRO A 573 -1.79 38.88 23.47
C PRO A 573 -2.58 39.41 24.67
N GLU A 574 -3.04 40.66 24.63
CA GLU A 574 -3.81 41.26 25.74
C GLU A 574 -5.22 40.65 25.87
N PHE A 575 -5.85 40.31 24.74
CA PHE A 575 -7.14 39.63 24.74
C PHE A 575 -7.00 38.20 25.30
N LEU A 576 -6.00 37.45 24.84
CA LEU A 576 -5.69 36.12 25.34
C LEU A 576 -5.36 36.15 26.84
N LYS A 577 -4.52 37.10 27.27
CA LYS A 577 -4.18 37.31 28.68
C LYS A 577 -5.43 37.53 29.51
N SER A 578 -6.36 38.38 29.08
CA SER A 578 -7.62 38.65 29.78
C SER A 578 -8.52 37.42 29.94
N ILE A 579 -8.55 36.53 28.93
CA ILE A 579 -9.29 35.27 28.99
C ILE A 579 -8.63 34.33 29.99
N LEU A 580 -7.30 34.20 29.93
CA LEU A 580 -6.54 33.30 30.80
C LEU A 580 -6.57 33.74 32.27
N THR A 581 -6.58 35.04 32.58
CA THR A 581 -6.78 35.52 33.96
C THR A 581 -8.17 35.18 34.47
N LYS A 582 -9.22 35.31 33.64
CA LYS A 582 -10.58 34.90 34.01
C LYS A 582 -10.68 33.39 34.27
N LEU A 583 -9.91 32.58 33.54
CA LEU A 583 -9.83 31.13 33.74
C LEU A 583 -8.82 30.70 34.82
N GLN A 584 -8.15 31.65 35.49
CA GLN A 584 -7.10 31.41 36.50
C GLN A 584 -5.88 30.62 36.00
N LEU A 585 -5.63 30.58 34.69
CA LEU A 585 -4.54 29.83 34.04
C LEU A 585 -3.24 30.64 33.98
N HIS A 586 -2.72 31.04 35.14
CA HIS A 586 -1.55 31.92 35.26
C HIS A 586 -0.27 31.35 34.61
N GLY A 587 -0.11 30.03 34.57
CA GLY A 587 1.01 29.38 33.88
C GLY A 587 1.01 29.60 32.36
N LEU A 588 -0.17 29.63 31.73
CA LEU A 588 -0.28 29.93 30.29
C LEU A 588 -0.07 31.42 29.99
N ILE A 589 -0.24 32.31 30.96
CA ILE A 589 0.09 33.74 30.80
C ILE A 589 1.61 33.92 30.71
N ALA A 590 2.36 33.22 31.57
CA ALA A 590 3.83 33.23 31.53
C ALA A 590 4.39 32.62 30.23
N GLY A 591 3.61 31.79 29.54
CA GLY A 591 3.98 31.18 28.26
C GLY A 591 3.86 32.10 27.03
N ILE A 592 3.17 33.24 27.13
CA ILE A 592 2.93 34.13 25.97
C ILE A 592 4.24 34.71 25.43
N GLU A 593 5.11 35.23 26.31
CA GLU A 593 6.39 35.83 25.88
C GLU A 593 7.35 34.79 25.28
N PRO A 594 7.56 33.59 25.87
CA PRO A 594 8.29 32.50 25.22
C PRO A 594 7.70 32.10 23.86
N THR A 595 6.37 32.07 23.72
CA THR A 595 5.69 31.75 22.45
C THR A 595 6.04 32.77 21.37
N GLN A 596 5.98 34.07 21.70
CA GLN A 596 6.33 35.15 20.78
C GLN A 596 7.81 35.09 20.38
N LYS A 597 8.72 34.81 21.32
CA LYS A 597 10.16 34.65 21.03
C LYS A 597 10.42 33.45 20.13
N LEU A 598 9.74 32.32 20.36
CA LEU A 598 9.83 31.14 19.50
C LEU A 598 9.28 31.45 18.10
N ALA A 599 8.16 32.16 17.99
CA ALA A 599 7.56 32.57 16.73
C ALA A 599 8.51 33.46 15.90
N HIS A 600 9.09 34.48 16.54
CA HIS A 600 10.06 35.38 15.92
C HIS A 600 11.35 34.66 15.49
N TRP A 601 11.74 33.58 16.20
CA TRP A 601 12.87 32.76 15.76
C TRP A 601 12.58 31.95 14.49
N MET A 602 11.32 31.59 14.25
CA MET A 602 10.91 30.75 13.11
C MET A 602 10.54 31.55 11.85
N SER A 603 10.04 32.78 11.98
CA SER A 603 9.61 33.62 10.86
C SER A 603 9.65 35.11 11.21
N HIS A 604 9.59 35.97 10.20
CA HIS A 604 9.50 37.43 10.39
C HIS A 604 8.16 37.98 9.90
N GLY A 605 7.41 38.61 10.82
CA GLY A 605 6.15 39.29 10.51
C GLY A 605 4.98 38.67 11.27
N THR A 606 4.11 39.51 11.83
CA THR A 606 3.11 39.13 12.85
C THR A 606 2.15 38.02 12.43
N ILE A 607 1.71 37.99 11.17
CA ILE A 607 0.82 36.94 10.65
C ILE A 607 1.59 35.62 10.46
N SER A 608 2.81 35.69 9.91
CA SER A 608 3.65 34.50 9.70
C SER A 608 4.12 33.89 11.02
N GLU A 609 4.45 34.75 12.01
CA GLU A 609 4.80 34.37 13.38
C GLU A 609 3.62 33.68 14.07
N ALA A 610 2.42 34.24 13.92
CA ALA A 610 1.20 33.65 14.48
C ALA A 610 0.92 32.27 13.86
N ILE A 611 1.01 32.14 12.53
CA ILE A 611 0.81 30.86 11.84
C ILE A 611 1.87 29.84 12.28
N SER A 612 3.14 30.25 12.35
CA SER A 612 4.25 29.37 12.73
C SER A 612 4.10 28.89 14.18
N ALA A 613 3.79 29.78 15.12
CA ALA A 613 3.53 29.41 16.52
C ALA A 613 2.31 28.47 16.65
N SER A 614 1.21 28.80 15.98
CA SER A 614 -0.01 28.00 15.98
C SER A 614 0.24 26.59 15.43
N MET A 615 0.96 26.51 14.31
CA MET A 615 1.30 25.26 13.65
C MET A 615 2.24 24.41 14.52
N THR A 616 3.28 25.02 15.10
CA THR A 616 4.23 24.32 15.98
C THR A 616 3.55 23.75 17.22
N TYR A 617 2.62 24.49 17.83
CA TYR A 617 1.86 23.98 18.98
C TYR A 617 0.84 22.92 18.60
N TRP A 618 0.15 23.09 17.47
CA TRP A 618 -0.73 22.05 16.94
C TRP A 618 0.03 20.74 16.66
N GLN A 619 1.16 20.83 15.94
CA GLN A 619 2.03 19.70 15.66
C GLN A 619 2.60 19.09 16.94
N GLY A 620 2.99 19.92 17.92
CA GLY A 620 3.50 19.46 19.20
C GLY A 620 2.47 18.65 20.00
N VAL A 621 1.22 19.11 20.07
CA VAL A 621 0.13 18.39 20.74
C VAL A 621 -0.25 17.12 19.97
N GLN A 622 -0.28 17.19 18.64
CA GLN A 622 -0.61 16.05 17.80
C GLN A 622 0.47 14.95 17.85
N ALA A 623 1.74 15.33 17.72
CA ALA A 623 2.88 14.44 17.86
C ALA A 623 2.94 13.88 19.28
N GLY A 624 2.76 14.72 20.30
CA GLY A 624 2.69 14.33 21.71
C GLY A 624 1.54 13.36 22.03
N GLY A 625 0.38 13.54 21.38
CA GLY A 625 -0.81 12.71 21.60
C GLY A 625 -0.75 11.33 20.91
N ASN A 626 0.13 11.15 19.93
CA ASN A 626 0.26 9.92 19.16
C ASN A 626 1.74 9.60 18.87
N LEU A 627 2.59 9.76 19.90
CA LEU A 627 4.05 9.62 19.80
C LEU A 627 4.45 8.26 19.22
N ASP A 628 3.73 7.20 19.59
CA ASP A 628 3.95 5.85 19.07
C ASP A 628 3.77 5.79 17.55
N LYS A 629 2.63 6.26 17.03
CA LYS A 629 2.38 6.26 15.59
C LYS A 629 3.37 7.16 14.85
N PHE A 630 3.63 8.36 15.37
CA PHE A 630 4.55 9.32 14.77
C PHE A 630 5.97 8.77 14.65
N PHE A 631 6.55 8.27 15.74
CA PHE A 631 7.92 7.72 15.72
C PHE A 631 8.01 6.45 14.89
N VAL A 632 7.02 5.55 14.97
CA VAL A 632 6.99 4.31 14.19
C VAL A 632 6.92 4.63 12.69
N GLU A 633 6.01 5.51 12.27
CA GLU A 633 5.85 5.86 10.85
C GLU A 633 7.04 6.67 10.32
N ALA A 634 7.55 7.65 11.07
CA ALA A 634 8.72 8.42 10.67
C ALA A 634 9.98 7.55 10.55
N PHE A 635 10.23 6.68 11.54
CA PHE A 635 11.38 5.78 11.50
C PHE A 635 11.24 4.73 10.39
N ASN A 636 10.03 4.21 10.17
CA ASN A 636 9.77 3.32 9.03
C ASN A 636 10.06 4.05 7.73
N ILE A 637 9.49 5.23 7.47
CA ILE A 637 9.73 5.99 6.24
C ILE A 637 11.24 6.19 6.01
N LEU A 638 11.97 6.70 7.01
CA LEU A 638 13.44 6.91 6.94
C LEU A 638 14.24 5.63 6.69
N LYS A 639 13.89 4.52 7.37
CA LYS A 639 14.55 3.22 7.20
C LYS A 639 14.27 2.61 5.83
N GLU A 640 13.07 2.82 5.32
CA GLU A 640 12.51 2.01 4.25
C GLU A 640 12.85 2.54 2.85
N ASP A 641 12.91 3.86 2.65
CA ASP A 641 13.21 4.49 1.36
C ASP A 641 14.10 5.75 1.48
N PRO A 642 15.33 5.64 2.03
CA PRO A 642 16.19 6.79 2.35
C PRO A 642 16.58 7.62 1.11
N ALA A 643 16.75 6.98 -0.05
CA ALA A 643 17.08 7.69 -1.30
C ALA A 643 15.92 8.52 -1.84
N GLU A 644 14.70 8.00 -1.78
CA GLU A 644 13.51 8.72 -2.23
C GLU A 644 13.28 9.96 -1.35
N ILE A 645 13.41 9.81 -0.03
CA ILE A 645 13.32 10.93 0.91
C ILE A 645 14.41 11.95 0.65
N ALA A 646 15.64 11.53 0.38
CA ALA A 646 16.72 12.45 0.04
C ALA A 646 16.45 13.22 -1.27
N ILE A 647 15.91 12.55 -2.29
CA ILE A 647 15.53 13.20 -3.56
C ILE A 647 14.38 14.17 -3.32
N ILE A 648 13.30 13.75 -2.64
CA ILE A 648 12.16 14.60 -2.33
C ILE A 648 12.58 15.80 -1.48
N ALA A 649 13.41 15.60 -0.46
CA ALA A 649 13.91 16.68 0.40
C ALA A 649 14.78 17.67 -0.37
N SER A 650 15.64 17.19 -1.28
CA SER A 650 16.45 18.07 -2.12
C SER A 650 15.60 18.86 -3.13
N LEU A 651 14.60 18.22 -3.76
CA LEU A 651 13.61 18.89 -4.62
C LEU A 651 12.76 19.89 -3.83
N ALA A 652 12.34 19.56 -2.62
CA ALA A 652 11.58 20.43 -1.74
C ALA A 652 12.38 21.68 -1.34
N LEU A 653 13.63 21.50 -0.91
CA LEU A 653 14.53 22.62 -0.61
C LEU A 653 14.77 23.49 -1.85
N GLY A 654 15.00 22.88 -3.01
CA GLY A 654 15.19 23.58 -4.28
C GLY A 654 13.96 24.39 -4.70
N LEU A 655 12.76 23.82 -4.56
CA LEU A 655 11.50 24.50 -4.85
C LEU A 655 11.19 25.62 -3.86
N GLY A 656 11.34 25.37 -2.56
CA GLY A 656 11.12 26.38 -1.52
C GLY A 656 12.06 27.58 -1.71
N TYR A 657 13.32 27.31 -2.04
CA TYR A 657 14.27 28.35 -2.43
C TYR A 657 13.85 29.07 -3.73
N GLY A 658 13.41 28.33 -4.75
CA GLY A 658 12.94 28.92 -6.00
C GLY A 658 11.72 29.83 -5.83
N LEU A 659 10.72 29.39 -5.06
CA LEU A 659 9.50 30.15 -4.77
C LEU A 659 9.80 31.46 -4.03
N THR A 660 10.71 31.42 -3.06
CA THR A 660 11.12 32.64 -2.33
C THR A 660 11.95 33.61 -3.17
N LYS A 661 12.60 33.13 -4.24
CA LYS A 661 13.22 34.01 -5.26
C LYS A 661 12.23 34.60 -6.24
N VAL A 662 11.18 33.86 -6.61
CA VAL A 662 10.12 34.32 -7.53
C VAL A 662 9.14 35.28 -6.86
N ILE A 663 8.90 35.12 -5.55
CA ILE A 663 8.00 35.98 -4.75
C ILE A 663 8.84 36.67 -3.67
N PRO A 664 9.42 37.86 -3.95
CA PRO A 664 10.30 38.55 -3.00
C PRO A 664 9.64 38.90 -1.67
N SER A 665 8.33 39.16 -1.66
CA SER A 665 7.56 39.40 -0.43
C SER A 665 7.56 38.19 0.50
N LEU A 666 7.42 36.99 -0.05
CA LEU A 666 7.51 35.73 0.69
C LEU A 666 8.93 35.50 1.22
N GLY A 667 9.95 35.84 0.42
CA GLY A 667 11.35 35.80 0.84
C GLY A 667 11.64 36.73 2.03
N HIS A 668 11.06 37.93 2.04
CA HIS A 668 11.19 38.88 3.15
C HIS A 668 10.46 38.44 4.42
N GLU A 669 9.30 37.80 4.32
CA GLU A 669 8.57 37.23 5.48
C GLU A 669 9.30 36.02 6.11
N MET A 670 10.11 35.31 5.33
CA MET A 670 10.76 34.07 5.79
C MET A 670 12.13 34.25 6.44
N GLY A 671 12.78 35.40 6.25
CA GLY A 671 14.07 35.74 6.87
C GLY A 671 15.30 35.04 6.27
N ASP A 672 16.45 35.24 6.92
CA ASP A 672 17.79 34.98 6.36
C ASP A 672 18.24 33.50 6.39
N PHE A 673 17.64 32.64 7.23
CA PHE A 673 18.05 31.22 7.36
C PHE A 673 16.89 30.19 7.51
N PRO A 674 16.01 30.00 6.51
CA PRO A 674 14.79 29.22 6.73
C PRO A 674 14.84 27.84 6.04
N TYR A 675 15.89 27.04 6.24
CA TYR A 675 15.98 25.69 5.63
C TYR A 675 14.78 24.81 5.97
N THR A 676 14.29 24.90 7.20
CA THR A 676 13.06 24.23 7.66
C THR A 676 11.83 24.74 6.93
N ASN A 677 11.74 26.05 6.68
CA ASN A 677 10.57 26.63 6.02
C ASN A 677 10.61 26.44 4.50
N TYR A 678 11.80 26.37 3.87
CA TYR A 678 11.97 25.96 2.48
C TYR A 678 11.54 24.50 2.28
N ALA A 679 11.96 23.61 3.18
CA ALA A 679 11.52 22.21 3.16
C ALA A 679 10.00 22.10 3.39
N ALA A 680 9.41 22.95 4.24
CA ALA A 680 7.97 22.96 4.48
C ALA A 680 7.15 23.49 3.28
N LEU A 681 7.56 24.63 2.69
CA LEU A 681 6.93 25.19 1.49
C LEU A 681 7.05 24.27 0.28
N GLY A 682 8.24 23.72 0.08
CA GLY A 682 8.55 22.89 -1.07
C GLY A 682 8.21 21.41 -0.87
N GLY A 683 7.90 20.95 0.35
CA GLY A 683 7.77 19.52 0.68
C GLY A 683 6.79 18.76 -0.23
N LYS A 684 5.57 19.31 -0.40
CA LYS A 684 4.57 18.73 -1.30
C LYS A 684 4.93 18.90 -2.78
N GLY A 685 5.53 20.04 -3.15
CA GLY A 685 5.99 20.28 -4.52
C GLY A 685 7.12 19.35 -4.92
N GLY A 686 8.05 19.05 -4.01
CA GLY A 686 9.17 18.15 -4.22
C GLY A 686 8.71 16.71 -4.40
N ALA A 687 7.72 16.27 -3.63
CA ALA A 687 7.07 14.98 -3.82
C ALA A 687 6.32 14.91 -5.17
N ALA A 688 5.59 15.96 -5.53
CA ALA A 688 4.89 16.02 -6.81
C ALA A 688 5.85 16.00 -8.01
N ILE A 689 6.96 16.74 -7.96
CA ILE A 689 7.99 16.72 -9.01
C ILE A 689 8.67 15.34 -9.10
N TYR A 690 8.95 14.72 -7.96
CA TYR A 690 9.49 13.37 -7.95
C TYR A 690 8.56 12.40 -8.69
N ASP A 691 7.26 12.46 -8.38
CA ASP A 691 6.27 11.58 -8.98
C ASP A 691 6.10 11.80 -10.49
N THR A 692 6.06 13.06 -10.95
CA THR A 692 5.96 13.37 -12.39
C THR A 692 7.19 12.94 -13.20
N ILE A 693 8.40 13.05 -12.62
CA ILE A 693 9.62 12.57 -13.28
C ILE A 693 9.63 11.04 -13.33
N MET A 694 9.20 10.37 -12.25
CA MET A 694 9.18 8.91 -12.18
C MET A 694 8.08 8.31 -13.06
N HIS A 695 6.90 8.91 -13.12
CA HIS A 695 5.74 8.40 -13.84
C HIS A 695 5.27 9.38 -14.93
N PRO A 696 6.07 9.62 -15.99
CA PRO A 696 5.75 10.66 -16.98
C PRO A 696 4.47 10.30 -17.76
N GLY A 697 3.38 11.01 -17.45
CA GLY A 697 2.02 10.82 -17.98
C GLY A 697 1.25 12.15 -18.14
N ASP A 698 -0.08 12.09 -18.03
CA ASP A 698 -0.97 13.28 -17.99
C ASP A 698 -0.90 13.98 -16.63
N ASP A 699 0.31 14.40 -16.30
CA ASP A 699 0.66 15.02 -15.03
C ASP A 699 0.01 16.41 -14.89
N TRP A 700 -0.10 16.92 -13.66
CA TRP A 700 -0.69 18.24 -13.38
C TRP A 700 -0.16 19.35 -14.30
N PHE A 701 1.15 19.37 -14.55
CA PHE A 701 1.79 20.35 -15.43
C PHE A 701 1.38 20.18 -16.89
N LEU A 702 1.49 18.96 -17.45
CA LEU A 702 1.10 18.66 -18.83
C LEU A 702 -0.40 18.92 -19.05
N GLY A 703 -1.25 18.50 -18.11
CA GLY A 703 -2.68 18.74 -18.13
C GLY A 703 -3.02 20.23 -18.13
N THR A 704 -2.30 21.04 -17.35
CA THR A 704 -2.49 22.50 -17.31
C THR A 704 -2.08 23.15 -18.64
N CYS A 705 -0.96 22.73 -19.24
CA CYS A 705 -0.54 23.21 -20.56
C CYS A 705 -1.54 22.81 -21.66
N LYS A 706 -2.02 21.55 -21.66
CA LYS A 706 -3.05 21.07 -22.59
C LYS A 706 -4.36 21.86 -22.43
N TRP A 707 -4.78 22.14 -21.19
CA TRP A 707 -5.98 22.94 -20.90
C TRP A 707 -5.85 24.37 -21.42
N LEU A 708 -4.69 25.02 -21.23
CA LEU A 708 -4.41 26.35 -21.76
C LEU A 708 -4.49 26.34 -23.30
N CYS A 709 -3.81 25.40 -23.96
CA CYS A 709 -3.85 25.27 -25.42
C CYS A 709 -5.27 25.01 -25.95
N LYS A 710 -6.05 24.14 -25.30
CA LYS A 710 -7.46 23.88 -25.66
C LYS A 710 -8.31 25.13 -25.51
N SER A 711 -8.11 25.91 -24.45
CA SER A 711 -8.81 27.17 -24.22
C SER A 711 -8.47 28.21 -25.30
N PHE A 712 -7.19 28.36 -25.66
CA PHE A 712 -6.76 29.25 -26.74
C PHE A 712 -7.40 28.89 -28.08
N VAL A 713 -7.48 27.61 -28.42
CA VAL A 713 -8.11 27.18 -29.68
C VAL A 713 -9.61 27.27 -29.66
N THR A 714 -10.24 27.02 -28.52
CA THR A 714 -11.67 27.28 -28.36
C THR A 714 -11.99 28.76 -28.62
N LEU A 715 -11.13 29.67 -28.13
CA LEU A 715 -11.23 31.11 -28.40
C LEU A 715 -10.95 31.43 -29.88
N GLY A 716 -9.99 30.75 -30.51
CA GLY A 716 -9.76 30.82 -31.95
C GLY A 716 -10.97 30.39 -32.78
N LYS A 717 -11.67 29.31 -32.40
CA LYS A 717 -12.90 28.82 -33.06
C LYS A 717 -14.05 29.83 -32.97
N LEU A 718 -14.15 30.55 -31.87
CA LEU A 718 -15.17 31.57 -31.68
C LEU A 718 -14.89 32.84 -32.50
N CYS A 719 -13.64 33.32 -32.47
CA CYS A 719 -13.31 34.64 -33.00
C CYS A 719 -12.77 34.63 -34.43
N ILE A 720 -12.05 33.58 -34.83
CA ILE A 720 -11.22 33.57 -36.04
C ILE A 720 -11.74 32.57 -37.09
N ALA A 721 -12.32 31.44 -36.68
CA ALA A 721 -12.81 30.41 -37.60
C ALA A 721 -13.83 30.92 -38.65
N PRO A 722 -14.81 31.82 -38.34
CA PRO A 722 -15.72 32.35 -39.35
C PRO A 722 -15.01 33.08 -40.50
N PHE A 723 -13.90 33.76 -40.21
CA PHE A 723 -13.09 34.45 -41.22
C PHE A 723 -12.32 33.48 -42.11
N PHE A 724 -11.76 32.41 -41.54
CA PHE A 724 -11.11 31.35 -42.32
C PHE A 724 -12.12 30.56 -43.17
N GLU A 725 -13.29 30.25 -42.64
CA GLU A 725 -14.36 29.59 -43.39
C GLU A 725 -14.88 30.48 -44.53
N GLY A 726 -14.99 31.79 -44.28
CA GLY A 726 -15.30 32.79 -45.31
C GLY A 726 -14.23 32.92 -46.39
N TYR A 727 -12.95 32.72 -46.04
CA TYR A 727 -11.85 32.69 -47.01
C TYR A 727 -11.92 31.44 -47.91
N TYR A 728 -12.25 30.26 -47.36
CA TYR A 728 -12.32 29.01 -48.12
C TYR A 728 -13.61 28.83 -48.93
N TYR A 729 -14.75 29.28 -48.43
CA TYR A 729 -16.08 28.99 -49.00
C TYR A 729 -16.92 30.24 -49.34
N GLY A 730 -16.34 31.44 -49.25
CA GLY A 730 -17.00 32.70 -49.58
C GLY A 730 -17.94 33.24 -48.49
N PHE A 731 -18.59 34.38 -48.75
CA PHE A 731 -19.33 35.13 -47.72
C PHE A 731 -20.61 34.44 -47.23
N ASN A 732 -21.48 34.00 -48.16
CA ASN A 732 -22.77 33.41 -47.79
C ASN A 732 -22.65 31.96 -47.31
N GLU A 733 -21.87 31.14 -48.01
CA GLU A 733 -21.73 29.72 -47.66
C GLU A 733 -20.67 29.48 -46.58
N GLY A 734 -19.61 30.30 -46.49
CA GLY A 734 -18.56 30.17 -45.48
C GLY A 734 -18.77 31.05 -44.25
N PHE A 735 -18.70 32.39 -44.40
CA PHE A 735 -18.67 33.31 -43.25
C PHE A 735 -19.95 33.26 -42.40
N ILE A 736 -21.14 33.31 -43.03
CA ILE A 736 -22.43 33.28 -42.30
C ILE A 736 -22.65 31.93 -41.61
N ARG A 737 -22.35 30.81 -42.28
CA ARG A 737 -22.46 29.46 -41.68
C ARG A 737 -21.44 29.24 -40.56
N GLY A 738 -20.20 29.69 -40.76
CA GLY A 738 -19.17 29.69 -39.73
C GLY A 738 -19.58 30.50 -38.50
N TRP A 739 -20.20 31.66 -38.69
CA TRP A 739 -20.75 32.46 -37.59
C TRP A 739 -21.88 31.73 -36.83
N GLN A 740 -22.77 31.03 -37.54
CA GLN A 740 -23.81 30.21 -36.91
C GLN A 740 -23.22 29.03 -36.11
N LYS A 741 -22.17 28.37 -36.62
CA LYS A 741 -21.43 27.32 -35.89
C LYS A 741 -20.77 27.87 -34.64
N SER A 742 -20.07 28.99 -34.74
CA SER A 742 -19.45 29.66 -33.60
C SER A 742 -20.50 30.10 -32.58
N GLY A 743 -21.71 30.49 -33.02
CA GLY A 743 -22.85 30.77 -32.14
C GLY A 743 -23.35 29.55 -31.36
N LEU A 744 -23.46 28.38 -32.01
CA LEU A 744 -23.85 27.13 -31.35
C LEU A 744 -22.76 26.65 -30.37
N LEU A 745 -21.50 26.78 -30.75
CA LEU A 745 -20.35 26.49 -29.90
C LEU A 745 -20.30 27.45 -28.68
N ALA A 746 -20.55 28.74 -28.88
CA ALA A 746 -20.66 29.74 -27.81
C ALA A 746 -21.79 29.40 -26.83
N LYS A 747 -22.94 28.93 -27.32
CA LYS A 747 -24.06 28.49 -26.48
C LYS A 747 -23.70 27.26 -25.64
N ASN A 748 -22.98 26.29 -26.20
CA ASN A 748 -22.55 25.10 -25.45
C ASN A 748 -21.46 25.44 -24.44
N ILE A 749 -20.52 26.31 -24.78
CA ILE A 749 -19.47 26.76 -23.85
C ILE A 749 -20.06 27.61 -22.74
N SER A 750 -20.98 28.53 -23.03
CA SER A 750 -21.62 29.33 -21.98
C SER A 750 -22.42 28.47 -21.02
N LYS A 751 -23.10 27.43 -21.52
CA LYS A 751 -23.73 26.38 -20.72
C LYS A 751 -22.74 25.66 -19.80
N GLN A 752 -21.60 25.21 -20.35
CA GLN A 752 -20.54 24.52 -19.58
C GLN A 752 -19.87 25.43 -18.55
N ILE A 753 -19.56 26.69 -18.89
CA ILE A 753 -18.99 27.68 -17.98
C ILE A 753 -19.97 27.98 -16.84
N PHE A 754 -21.26 28.21 -17.16
CA PHE A 754 -22.27 28.45 -16.14
C PHE A 754 -22.41 27.26 -15.20
N ALA A 755 -22.51 26.04 -15.73
CA ALA A 755 -22.60 24.83 -14.92
C ALA A 755 -21.34 24.63 -14.05
N ALA A 756 -20.14 24.85 -14.58
CA ALA A 756 -18.90 24.76 -13.83
C ALA A 756 -18.78 25.85 -12.74
N CYS A 757 -19.22 27.09 -13.01
CA CYS A 757 -19.24 28.15 -11.99
C CYS A 757 -20.28 27.87 -10.90
N ALA A 758 -21.47 27.39 -11.27
CA ALA A 758 -22.49 26.99 -10.32
C ALA A 758 -22.02 25.80 -9.46
N ASP A 759 -21.41 24.78 -10.07
CA ASP A 759 -20.79 23.68 -9.31
C ASP A 759 -19.68 24.17 -8.39
N PHE A 760 -18.82 25.08 -8.85
CA PHE A 760 -17.76 25.65 -8.01
C PHE A 760 -18.33 26.32 -6.75
N VAL A 761 -19.43 27.07 -6.88
CA VAL A 761 -20.12 27.67 -5.73
C VAL A 761 -20.71 26.60 -4.81
N LEU A 762 -21.34 25.56 -5.37
CA LEU A 762 -21.88 24.44 -4.59
C LEU A 762 -20.77 23.66 -3.86
N VAL A 763 -19.64 23.40 -4.52
CA VAL A 763 -18.44 22.80 -3.91
C VAL A 763 -17.93 23.66 -2.77
N LEU A 764 -17.83 24.98 -2.96
CA LEU A 764 -17.43 25.88 -1.89
C LEU A 764 -18.39 25.82 -0.69
N LEU A 765 -19.70 25.66 -0.92
CA LEU A 765 -20.70 25.49 0.15
C LEU A 765 -20.54 24.18 0.92
N THR A 766 -20.01 23.13 0.28
CA THR A 766 -19.70 21.88 0.99
C THR A 766 -18.51 22.01 1.95
N ILE A 767 -17.60 23.00 1.76
CA ILE A 767 -16.41 23.17 2.60
C ILE A 767 -16.75 23.52 4.07
N PRO A 768 -17.60 24.54 4.32
CA PRO A 768 -18.07 24.81 5.68
C PRO A 768 -18.77 23.61 6.33
N MET A 769 -19.52 22.84 5.55
CA MET A 769 -20.35 21.75 6.05
C MET A 769 -19.57 20.47 6.34
N ILE A 770 -18.52 20.17 5.59
CA ILE A 770 -17.72 18.96 5.78
C ILE A 770 -16.51 19.27 6.65
N GLU A 771 -15.68 20.22 6.25
CA GLU A 771 -14.37 20.47 6.85
C GLU A 771 -14.41 21.42 8.06
N VAL A 772 -15.14 22.53 7.97
CA VAL A 772 -15.16 23.55 9.04
C VAL A 772 -16.03 23.08 10.22
N SER A 773 -17.20 22.50 9.94
CA SER A 773 -18.08 21.94 10.98
C SER A 773 -17.39 20.82 11.75
N ALA A 774 -16.66 19.95 11.04
CA ALA A 774 -15.84 18.90 11.63
C ALA A 774 -14.84 19.48 12.63
N LEU A 775 -14.04 20.45 12.19
CA LEU A 775 -12.94 20.99 12.99
C LEU A 775 -13.41 21.85 14.18
N PHE A 776 -14.44 22.69 14.00
CA PHE A 776 -14.83 23.70 14.99
C PHE A 776 -16.06 23.34 15.83
N VAL A 777 -16.88 22.38 15.40
CA VAL A 777 -18.09 21.97 16.13
C VAL A 777 -17.95 20.53 16.60
N HIS A 778 -17.74 19.60 15.67
CA HIS A 778 -17.73 18.17 15.96
C HIS A 778 -16.57 17.75 16.85
N VAL A 779 -15.34 18.11 16.47
CA VAL A 779 -14.12 17.76 17.22
C VAL A 779 -14.18 18.31 18.65
N PRO A 780 -14.45 19.62 18.89
CA PRO A 780 -14.58 20.17 20.24
C PRO A 780 -15.71 19.52 21.06
N PHE A 781 -16.89 19.33 20.46
CA PHE A 781 -18.02 18.69 21.14
C PHE A 781 -17.66 17.26 21.57
N ARG A 782 -17.13 16.45 20.66
CA ARG A 782 -16.69 15.09 20.96
C ARG A 782 -15.50 15.05 21.92
N GLY A 783 -14.56 15.98 21.83
CA GLY A 783 -13.39 16.05 22.72
C GLY A 783 -13.77 16.36 24.16
N ILE A 784 -14.60 17.37 24.37
CA ILE A 784 -15.09 17.77 25.70
C ILE A 784 -15.94 16.66 26.31
N THR A 785 -16.88 16.09 25.53
CA THR A 785 -17.74 15.00 26.00
C THR A 785 -16.94 13.74 26.29
N ASN A 786 -15.91 13.42 25.49
CA ASN A 786 -14.99 12.30 25.77
C ASN A 786 -14.16 12.54 27.03
N LEU A 787 -13.68 13.76 27.27
CA LEU A 787 -12.95 14.08 28.49
C LEU A 787 -13.85 13.85 29.70
N LEU A 788 -15.07 14.40 29.68
CA LEU A 788 -16.03 14.30 30.78
C LEU A 788 -16.53 12.87 31.00
N THR A 789 -16.85 12.12 29.95
CA THR A 789 -17.29 10.72 30.08
C THR A 789 -16.16 9.82 30.57
N LYS A 790 -14.92 10.04 30.14
CA LYS A 790 -13.76 9.27 30.64
C LYS A 790 -13.40 9.58 32.08
N THR A 791 -13.50 10.83 32.52
CA THR A 791 -13.26 11.16 33.94
C THR A 791 -14.33 10.53 34.82
N LEU A 792 -15.60 10.59 34.42
CA LEU A 792 -16.69 9.91 35.12
C LEU A 792 -16.52 8.38 35.10
N ALA A 793 -16.12 7.80 33.97
CA ALA A 793 -15.85 6.37 33.85
C ALA A 793 -14.71 5.89 34.76
N LEU A 794 -13.64 6.69 34.88
CA LEU A 794 -12.49 6.42 35.74
C LEU A 794 -12.88 6.52 37.21
N LEU A 795 -13.69 7.52 37.56
CA LEU A 795 -14.28 7.65 38.90
C LEU A 795 -15.35 6.57 39.17
N GLY A 796 -15.90 5.92 38.15
CA GLY A 796 -16.93 4.89 38.29
C GLY A 796 -16.38 3.48 38.53
N ASN A 797 -15.16 3.20 38.05
CA ASN A 797 -14.52 1.88 38.16
C ASN A 797 -13.07 2.06 38.64
N VAL A 798 -12.91 2.38 39.92
CA VAL A 798 -11.61 2.59 40.57
C VAL A 798 -10.92 1.25 40.85
N SER A 799 -11.68 0.20 41.16
CA SER A 799 -11.15 -1.16 41.40
C SER A 799 -10.42 -1.71 40.17
N ASP A 800 -10.96 -1.52 38.97
CA ASP A 800 -10.35 -1.86 37.67
C ASP A 800 -8.93 -1.29 37.51
N ILE A 801 -8.67 -0.08 38.03
CA ILE A 801 -7.35 0.57 37.99
C ILE A 801 -6.38 -0.13 38.96
N GLY A 802 -6.88 -0.54 40.12
CA GLY A 802 -6.13 -1.35 41.07
C GLY A 802 -5.77 -2.72 40.47
N GLU A 803 -6.71 -3.36 39.80
CA GLU A 803 -6.50 -4.66 39.13
C GLU A 803 -5.44 -4.56 38.02
N LEU A 804 -5.43 -3.47 37.25
CA LEU A 804 -4.37 -3.21 36.26
C LEU A 804 -2.98 -3.11 36.90
N LEU A 805 -2.87 -2.42 38.04
CA LEU A 805 -1.59 -2.29 38.75
C LEU A 805 -1.15 -3.63 39.33
N LEU A 806 -2.09 -4.44 39.85
CA LEU A 806 -1.83 -5.80 40.30
C LEU A 806 -1.41 -6.70 39.13
N PHE A 807 -2.07 -6.61 37.97
CA PHE A 807 -1.68 -7.30 36.75
C PHE A 807 -0.26 -6.89 36.29
N PHE A 808 0.05 -5.60 36.34
CA PHE A 808 1.39 -5.10 36.03
C PHE A 808 2.45 -5.60 37.02
N SER A 809 2.09 -5.77 38.29
CA SER A 809 2.99 -6.30 39.33
C SER A 809 3.31 -7.78 39.16
N THR A 810 2.35 -8.56 38.64
CA THR A 810 2.46 -10.02 38.43
C THR A 810 3.11 -10.40 37.09
N ARG A 811 3.59 -9.42 36.32
CA ARG A 811 4.32 -9.65 35.07
C ARG A 811 5.50 -10.62 35.27
N PRO A 812 5.89 -11.43 34.28
CA PRO A 812 7.03 -12.34 34.41
C PRO A 812 8.31 -11.56 34.75
N PRO A 813 9.24 -12.11 35.58
CA PRO A 813 10.54 -11.51 35.85
C PRO A 813 11.23 -11.12 34.55
N SER A 814 11.85 -9.93 34.50
CA SER A 814 12.65 -9.56 33.35
C SER A 814 13.79 -10.56 33.18
N ASP A 815 14.06 -10.99 31.95
CA ASP A 815 15.26 -11.76 31.63
C ASP A 815 16.49 -11.01 32.16
N ASN A 816 17.55 -11.72 32.55
CA ASN A 816 18.78 -11.09 33.03
C ASN A 816 19.41 -10.21 31.93
N LEU A 817 19.05 -8.92 31.93
CA LEU A 817 19.45 -7.93 30.91
C LEU A 817 20.96 -7.69 30.93
N ILE A 818 21.59 -7.93 32.08
CA ILE A 818 23.03 -7.77 32.30
C ILE A 818 23.80 -8.97 31.74
N ALA A 819 23.32 -10.20 31.95
CA ALA A 819 23.97 -11.41 31.43
C ALA A 819 24.10 -11.43 29.90
N ASN A 820 23.17 -10.77 29.20
CA ASN A 820 23.17 -10.63 27.74
C ASN A 820 23.89 -9.35 27.26
N PHE A 821 24.62 -8.63 28.12
CA PHE A 821 25.43 -7.49 27.71
C PHE A 821 26.71 -7.99 27.04
N ARG A 822 26.92 -7.53 25.81
CA ARG A 822 28.16 -7.72 25.06
C ARG A 822 28.58 -6.35 24.56
N LEU A 823 29.89 -6.07 24.61
CA LEU A 823 30.46 -4.93 23.92
C LEU A 823 30.12 -5.00 22.43
N SER A 824 29.97 -3.84 21.80
CA SER A 824 29.63 -3.78 20.38
C SER A 824 30.63 -4.58 19.53
N PRO A 825 30.20 -5.53 18.67
CA PRO A 825 31.11 -6.27 17.81
C PRO A 825 31.77 -5.39 16.72
N LEU A 826 31.45 -4.10 16.67
CA LEU A 826 32.05 -3.10 15.79
C LEU A 826 33.38 -2.52 16.30
N TYR A 827 33.82 -2.93 17.51
CA TYR A 827 35.15 -2.57 18.01
C TYR A 827 36.23 -3.16 17.10
N GLY A 828 37.26 -2.35 16.85
CA GLY A 828 38.40 -2.74 16.02
C GLY A 828 38.65 -1.78 14.87
N PHE A 829 39.80 -1.98 14.24
CA PHE A 829 40.24 -1.23 13.06
C PHE A 829 40.05 -2.09 11.82
N THR A 830 39.52 -1.51 10.76
CA THR A 830 39.48 -2.18 9.45
C THR A 830 40.59 -1.64 8.57
N TRP A 831 41.12 -2.49 7.70
CA TRP A 831 42.21 -2.12 6.81
C TRP A 831 41.75 -1.02 5.85
N PRO A 832 42.39 0.18 5.81
CA PRO A 832 41.98 1.26 4.90
C PRO A 832 42.29 1.01 3.42
N PHE A 833 43.15 0.05 3.10
CA PHE A 833 43.61 -0.20 1.75
C PHE A 833 42.68 -1.14 1.00
N GLY A 834 42.39 -0.80 -0.25
CA GLY A 834 41.61 -1.64 -1.16
C GLY A 834 41.79 -1.24 -2.61
N HIS A 835 41.23 -2.02 -3.52
CA HIS A 835 41.19 -1.69 -4.94
C HIS A 835 39.83 -1.07 -5.27
N PHE A 836 39.81 0.22 -5.59
CA PHE A 836 38.59 1.02 -5.77
C PHE A 836 38.40 1.57 -7.20
N SER A 837 39.46 1.57 -8.00
CA SER A 837 39.41 2.02 -9.39
C SER A 837 40.47 1.29 -10.21
N ASN A 838 40.11 0.89 -11.43
CA ASN A 838 41.08 0.33 -12.39
C ASN A 838 42.10 1.38 -12.85
N HIS A 839 41.82 2.68 -12.66
CA HIS A 839 42.76 3.75 -12.96
C HIS A 839 43.73 3.95 -11.79
N PRO A 840 45.05 3.77 -11.98
CA PRO A 840 46.02 3.70 -10.88
C PRO A 840 46.10 5.00 -10.06
N PHE A 841 46.04 6.16 -10.73
CA PHE A 841 46.04 7.46 -10.06
C PHE A 841 44.80 7.69 -9.18
N LEU A 842 43.60 7.39 -9.68
CA LEU A 842 42.35 7.51 -8.90
C LEU A 842 42.34 6.52 -7.73
N ASN A 843 42.81 5.30 -7.95
CA ASN A 843 42.93 4.32 -6.87
C ASN A 843 43.91 4.78 -5.78
N LEU A 844 45.02 5.42 -6.17
CA LEU A 844 46.00 5.99 -5.25
C LEU A 844 45.44 7.20 -4.49
N CYS A 845 44.72 8.11 -5.16
CA CYS A 845 44.03 9.22 -4.50
C CYS A 845 42.96 8.74 -3.51
N ILE A 846 42.12 7.77 -3.90
CA ILE A 846 41.09 7.20 -3.04
C ILE A 846 41.73 6.51 -1.83
N ASN A 847 42.75 5.69 -2.04
CA ASN A 847 43.49 5.08 -0.93
C ASN A 847 44.17 6.14 -0.05
N GLY A 848 44.73 7.21 -0.62
CA GLY A 848 45.34 8.31 0.13
C GLY A 848 44.34 9.05 1.03
N VAL A 849 43.19 9.45 0.49
CA VAL A 849 42.10 10.09 1.27
C VAL A 849 41.60 9.14 2.36
N ARG A 850 41.40 7.86 2.05
CA ARG A 850 40.97 6.85 3.02
C ARG A 850 42.00 6.64 4.13
N THR A 851 43.29 6.67 3.81
CA THR A 851 44.37 6.53 4.80
C THR A 851 44.41 7.70 5.77
N LEU A 852 44.08 8.92 5.33
CA LEU A 852 44.02 10.08 6.22
C LEU A 852 42.73 10.12 7.04
N VAL A 853 41.57 9.83 6.43
CA VAL A 853 40.26 10.06 7.05
C VAL A 853 39.78 8.86 7.86
N ILE A 854 39.95 7.62 7.37
CA ILE A 854 39.37 6.42 8.00
C ILE A 854 40.00 6.14 9.37
N PRO A 855 41.32 6.19 9.57
CA PRO A 855 41.91 5.95 10.88
C PRO A 855 41.44 6.96 11.94
N LEU A 856 41.36 8.25 11.59
CA LEU A 856 40.82 9.30 12.48
C LEU A 856 39.37 8.99 12.87
N LEU A 857 38.53 8.64 11.89
CA LEU A 857 37.13 8.34 12.11
C LEU A 857 36.94 7.03 12.89
N GLN A 858 37.77 6.02 12.66
CA GLN A 858 37.79 4.76 13.43
C GLN A 858 38.31 4.96 14.86
N LEU A 859 39.24 5.88 15.07
CA LEU A 859 39.74 6.25 16.39
C LEU A 859 38.64 6.97 17.19
N ILE A 860 37.94 7.93 16.59
CA ILE A 860 36.75 8.58 17.18
C ILE A 860 35.66 7.53 17.47
N LYS A 861 35.41 6.62 16.51
CA LYS A 861 34.44 5.51 16.67
C LYS A 861 34.78 4.63 17.87
N ASN A 862 36.01 4.14 17.95
CA ASN A 862 36.45 3.17 18.97
C ASN A 862 36.66 3.79 20.35
N LEU A 863 37.04 5.07 20.44
CA LEU A 863 37.44 5.72 21.70
C LEU A 863 36.33 6.59 22.29
N LEU A 864 35.47 7.20 21.48
CA LEU A 864 34.40 8.08 21.93
C LEU A 864 33.01 7.48 21.69
N VAL A 865 32.69 7.14 20.43
CA VAL A 865 31.30 6.80 20.06
C VAL A 865 30.85 5.47 20.63
N LEU A 866 31.60 4.38 20.39
CA LEU A 866 31.24 3.04 20.84
C LEU A 866 31.25 2.92 22.38
N PRO A 867 32.27 3.43 23.12
CA PRO A 867 32.25 3.41 24.59
C PRO A 867 31.09 4.20 25.18
N PHE A 868 30.73 5.34 24.59
CA PHE A 868 29.58 6.13 25.03
C PHE A 868 28.25 5.38 24.82
N LEU A 869 28.06 4.76 23.65
CA LEU A 869 26.87 3.94 23.36
C LEU A 869 26.78 2.71 24.26
N ASP A 870 27.91 2.03 24.49
CA ASP A 870 27.97 0.85 25.36
C ASP A 870 27.74 1.24 26.82
N PHE A 871 28.24 2.40 27.27
CA PHE A 871 27.95 2.94 28.59
C PHE A 871 26.46 3.27 28.76
N ILE A 872 25.83 3.91 27.77
CA ILE A 872 24.38 4.18 27.81
C ILE A 872 23.59 2.87 27.84
N SER A 873 23.93 1.91 26.98
CA SER A 873 23.29 0.60 26.90
C SER A 873 23.42 -0.17 28.23
N PHE A 874 24.63 -0.19 28.80
CA PHE A 874 24.89 -0.81 30.10
C PHE A 874 24.11 -0.10 31.22
N SER A 875 24.18 1.23 31.29
CA SER A 875 23.47 2.04 32.29
C SER A 875 21.95 1.85 32.21
N ALA A 876 21.40 1.80 31.00
CA ALA A 876 19.98 1.55 30.79
C ALA A 876 19.58 0.14 31.23
N ARG A 877 20.38 -0.89 30.92
CA ARG A 877 20.11 -2.28 31.36
C ARG A 877 20.19 -2.41 32.88
N VAL A 878 21.21 -1.84 33.51
CA VAL A 878 21.34 -1.81 34.97
C VAL A 878 20.15 -1.07 35.58
N GLY A 879 19.81 0.11 35.05
CA GLY A 879 18.66 0.90 35.48
C GLY A 879 17.35 0.12 35.39
N LEU A 880 17.07 -0.54 34.27
CA LEU A 880 15.88 -1.38 34.10
C LEU A 880 15.87 -2.60 35.03
N THR A 881 17.03 -3.21 35.28
CA THR A 881 17.16 -4.37 36.20
C THR A 881 16.85 -3.96 37.64
N VAL A 882 17.25 -2.74 38.05
CA VAL A 882 16.95 -2.18 39.39
C VAL A 882 15.51 -1.68 39.48
N LEU A 883 14.99 -1.04 38.43
CA LEU A 883 13.63 -0.51 38.39
C LEU A 883 12.56 -1.59 38.33
N ASP A 884 12.84 -2.76 37.76
CA ASP A 884 11.86 -3.85 37.65
C ASP A 884 11.31 -4.30 39.02
N PRO A 885 12.13 -4.69 40.02
CA PRO A 885 11.62 -5.06 41.34
C PRO A 885 10.95 -3.88 42.07
N ILE A 886 11.51 -2.67 41.97
CA ILE A 886 10.95 -1.46 42.62
C ILE A 886 9.54 -1.16 42.09
N SER A 887 9.38 -1.17 40.77
CA SER A 887 8.08 -0.90 40.15
C SER A 887 7.05 -2.01 40.39
N ARG A 888 7.46 -3.28 40.54
CA ARG A 888 6.56 -4.36 40.96
C ARG A 888 6.04 -4.14 42.37
N ILE A 889 6.92 -3.84 43.32
CA ILE A 889 6.56 -3.63 44.73
C ILE A 889 5.62 -2.42 44.84
N LEU A 890 5.96 -1.31 44.18
CA LEU A 890 5.11 -0.12 44.15
C LEU A 890 3.75 -0.42 43.53
N ALA A 891 3.72 -1.06 42.36
CA ALA A 891 2.47 -1.39 41.67
C ALA A 891 1.60 -2.38 42.47
N TYR A 892 2.20 -3.35 43.15
CA TYR A 892 1.48 -4.28 44.02
C TYR A 892 0.86 -3.57 45.23
N ALA A 893 1.65 -2.73 45.92
CA ALA A 893 1.19 -1.99 47.09
C ALA A 893 0.09 -0.98 46.74
N LEU A 894 0.30 -0.18 45.69
CA LEU A 894 -0.71 0.76 45.19
C LEU A 894 -1.94 0.04 44.65
N GLY A 895 -1.76 -1.04 43.87
CA GLY A 895 -2.85 -1.81 43.29
C GLY A 895 -3.74 -2.44 44.35
N SER A 896 -3.16 -3.08 45.37
CA SER A 896 -3.92 -3.69 46.47
C SER A 896 -4.69 -2.66 47.28
N LEU A 897 -4.11 -1.47 47.50
CA LEU A 897 -4.77 -0.39 48.23
C LEU A 897 -5.92 0.21 47.40
N ILE A 898 -5.70 0.45 46.10
CA ILE A 898 -6.72 0.98 45.19
C ILE A 898 -7.85 -0.04 44.98
N CYS A 899 -7.59 -1.34 44.89
CA CYS A 899 -8.63 -2.36 44.79
C CYS A 899 -9.54 -2.37 46.03
N THR A 900 -8.96 -2.40 47.23
CA THR A 900 -9.75 -2.47 48.46
C THR A 900 -10.60 -1.22 48.69
N VAL A 901 -10.06 -0.03 48.40
CA VAL A 901 -10.83 1.23 48.43
C VAL A 901 -11.83 1.29 47.27
N GLY A 902 -11.42 0.82 46.09
CA GLY A 902 -12.21 0.79 44.87
C GLY A 902 -13.45 -0.09 44.97
N GLU A 903 -13.36 -1.28 45.57
CA GLU A 903 -14.51 -2.17 45.76
C GLU A 903 -15.64 -1.51 46.57
N VAL A 904 -15.30 -0.70 47.57
CA VAL A 904 -16.28 0.05 48.37
C VAL A 904 -16.83 1.25 47.60
N TRP A 905 -15.96 1.96 46.89
CA TRP A 905 -16.33 3.14 46.09
C TRP A 905 -17.20 2.77 44.89
N ASP A 906 -16.80 1.75 44.12
CA ASP A 906 -17.45 1.32 42.89
C ASP A 906 -18.87 0.81 43.14
N ASN A 907 -19.08 0.09 44.25
CA ASN A 907 -20.40 -0.38 44.68
C ASN A 907 -21.29 0.71 45.34
N SER A 908 -20.77 1.93 45.54
CA SER A 908 -21.50 3.05 46.13
C SER A 908 -21.62 4.21 45.14
N PHE A 909 -20.76 5.22 45.26
CA PHE A 909 -20.76 6.40 44.39
C PHE A 909 -20.33 6.08 42.95
N GLY A 910 -19.51 5.04 42.76
CA GLY A 910 -19.04 4.63 41.45
C GLY A 910 -20.17 4.20 40.50
N ILE A 911 -21.25 3.59 41.01
CA ILE A 911 -22.44 3.27 40.21
C ILE A 911 -23.00 4.55 39.56
N LEU A 912 -23.18 5.62 40.34
CA LEU A 912 -23.71 6.90 39.83
C LEU A 912 -22.81 7.49 38.75
N PHE A 913 -21.48 7.44 38.95
CA PHE A 913 -20.52 7.94 37.96
C PHE A 913 -20.50 7.09 36.69
N ALA A 914 -20.53 5.76 36.81
CA ALA A 914 -20.56 4.84 35.68
C ALA A 914 -21.86 4.94 34.87
N THR A 915 -23.02 5.03 35.54
CA THR A 915 -24.32 5.23 34.86
C THR A 915 -24.40 6.61 34.22
N SER A 916 -23.87 7.64 34.87
CA SER A 916 -23.82 9.00 34.31
C SER A 916 -22.92 9.05 33.08
N ALA A 917 -21.76 8.38 33.09
CA ALA A 917 -20.87 8.28 31.93
C ALA A 917 -21.59 7.63 30.73
N LYS A 918 -22.30 6.52 30.96
CA LYS A 918 -23.11 5.86 29.93
C LYS A 918 -24.26 6.75 29.43
N GLY A 919 -25.01 7.37 30.35
CA GLY A 919 -26.12 8.27 30.02
C GLY A 919 -25.69 9.47 29.19
N ILE A 920 -24.61 10.16 29.60
CA ILE A 920 -24.04 11.29 28.86
C ILE A 920 -23.57 10.82 27.48
N THR A 921 -22.90 9.66 27.39
CA THR A 921 -22.48 9.11 26.09
C THR A 921 -23.67 8.85 25.17
N THR A 922 -24.76 8.26 25.68
CA THR A 922 -25.97 8.02 24.88
C THR A 922 -26.63 9.31 24.40
N ILE A 923 -26.74 10.33 25.26
CA ILE A 923 -27.33 11.62 24.90
C ILE A 923 -26.44 12.34 23.88
N CYS A 924 -25.13 12.34 24.08
CA CYS A 924 -24.20 12.96 23.15
C CYS A 924 -24.21 12.27 21.78
N ASN A 925 -24.26 10.94 21.73
CA ASN A 925 -24.42 10.20 20.46
C ASN A 925 -25.74 10.56 19.79
N TRP A 926 -26.83 10.69 20.54
CA TRP A 926 -28.12 11.12 19.99
C TRP A 926 -28.04 12.53 19.38
N ILE A 927 -27.47 13.51 20.09
CA ILE A 927 -27.28 14.88 19.59
C ILE A 927 -26.44 14.87 18.30
N ASP A 928 -25.35 14.12 18.32
CA ASP A 928 -24.43 14.01 17.19
C ASP A 928 -25.11 13.36 15.96
N ASN A 929 -25.93 12.33 16.16
CA ASN A 929 -26.71 11.71 15.09
C ASN A 929 -27.76 12.66 14.50
N GLN A 930 -28.40 13.50 15.32
CA GLN A 930 -29.32 14.53 14.82
C GLN A 930 -28.58 15.61 14.02
N ALA A 931 -27.40 16.06 14.48
CA ALA A 931 -26.58 17.00 13.73
C ALA A 931 -26.07 16.38 12.41
N SER A 932 -25.67 15.11 12.45
CA SER A 932 -25.19 14.34 11.31
C SER A 932 -26.28 14.12 10.26
N THR A 933 -27.50 13.76 10.65
CA THR A 933 -28.64 13.61 9.72
C THR A 933 -29.00 14.92 9.03
N LEU A 934 -29.03 16.05 9.76
CA LEU A 934 -29.20 17.38 9.17
C LEU A 934 -28.07 17.74 8.20
N LYS A 935 -26.82 17.45 8.56
CA LYS A 935 -25.66 17.65 7.68
C LYS A 935 -25.77 16.80 6.41
N HIS A 936 -26.10 15.51 6.52
CA HIS A 936 -26.18 14.58 5.40
C HIS A 936 -27.38 14.85 4.48
N THR A 937 -28.52 15.28 5.02
CA THR A 937 -29.66 15.73 4.20
C THR A 937 -29.32 16.97 3.37
N LEU A 938 -28.62 17.95 3.96
CA LEU A 938 -28.16 19.12 3.22
C LEU A 938 -27.08 18.75 2.18
N LEU A 939 -26.13 17.89 2.54
CA LEU A 939 -25.07 17.44 1.63
C LEU A 939 -25.64 16.62 0.47
N SER A 940 -26.56 15.70 0.72
CA SER A 940 -27.22 14.91 -0.33
C SER A 940 -28.01 15.80 -1.29
N PHE A 941 -28.69 16.84 -0.78
CA PHE A 941 -29.32 17.84 -1.64
C PHE A 941 -28.29 18.55 -2.53
N ILE A 942 -27.20 19.05 -1.95
CA ILE A 942 -26.15 19.74 -2.71
C ILE A 942 -25.53 18.81 -3.76
N GLU A 943 -25.11 17.60 -3.38
CA GLU A 943 -24.47 16.64 -4.28
C GLU A 943 -25.41 16.15 -5.39
N SER A 944 -26.71 15.97 -5.10
CA SER A 944 -27.71 15.67 -6.11
C SER A 944 -27.82 16.79 -7.15
N GLN A 945 -27.91 18.05 -6.71
CA GLN A 945 -27.95 19.21 -7.62
C GLN A 945 -26.66 19.32 -8.45
N ARG A 946 -25.50 19.06 -7.85
CA ARG A 946 -24.22 19.00 -8.57
C ARG A 946 -24.20 17.92 -9.64
N GLY A 947 -24.73 16.73 -9.33
CA GLY A 947 -24.90 15.62 -10.28
C GLY A 947 -25.78 16.02 -11.47
N HIS A 948 -26.95 16.62 -11.21
CA HIS A 948 -27.85 17.10 -12.25
C HIS A 948 -27.25 18.21 -13.13
N LEU A 949 -26.56 19.19 -12.52
CA LEU A 949 -25.85 20.25 -13.24
C LEU A 949 -24.75 19.69 -14.14
N TYR A 950 -23.99 18.72 -13.62
CA TYR A 950 -22.93 18.05 -14.37
C TYR A 950 -23.51 17.28 -15.56
N TYR A 951 -24.52 16.44 -15.32
CA TYR A 951 -25.17 15.66 -16.37
C TYR A 951 -25.75 16.57 -17.46
N TRP A 952 -26.41 17.67 -17.08
CA TRP A 952 -26.97 18.62 -18.02
C TRP A 952 -25.91 19.22 -18.95
N ALA A 953 -24.72 19.55 -18.45
CA ALA A 953 -23.70 20.28 -19.21
C ALA A 953 -22.61 19.42 -19.86
N PHE A 954 -22.28 18.25 -19.30
CA PHE A 954 -21.08 17.50 -19.64
C PHE A 954 -21.32 16.03 -20.03
N ALA A 955 -22.55 15.48 -19.89
CA ALA A 955 -22.80 14.05 -20.11
C ALA A 955 -22.33 13.51 -21.47
N GLN A 956 -22.47 14.29 -22.56
CA GLN A 956 -22.07 13.87 -23.91
C GLN A 956 -20.54 13.80 -24.08
N ASP A 957 -19.81 14.68 -23.40
CA ASP A 957 -18.34 14.68 -23.42
C ASP A 957 -17.78 13.61 -22.47
N ASP A 958 -18.47 13.37 -21.35
CA ASP A 958 -18.08 12.42 -20.31
C ASP A 958 -18.17 10.96 -20.77
N LEU A 959 -19.16 10.63 -21.62
CA LEU A 959 -19.28 9.30 -22.24
C LEU A 959 -18.04 8.90 -23.05
N LYS A 960 -17.34 9.86 -23.66
CA LYS A 960 -16.14 9.61 -24.48
C LYS A 960 -14.89 9.36 -23.64
N LEU A 961 -14.91 9.74 -22.35
CA LEU A 961 -13.77 9.62 -21.44
C LEU A 961 -13.78 8.31 -20.64
N HIS A 962 -14.93 7.66 -20.50
CA HIS A 962 -15.08 6.45 -19.72
C HIS A 962 -14.71 5.21 -20.55
N ILE A 963 -13.74 4.45 -20.07
CA ILE A 963 -13.25 3.21 -20.69
C ILE A 963 -13.66 2.04 -19.80
N SER A 964 -14.19 0.97 -20.40
CA SER A 964 -14.38 -0.31 -19.71
C SER A 964 -13.04 -1.05 -19.63
N LEU A 965 -12.67 -1.55 -18.45
CA LEU A 965 -11.41 -2.28 -18.29
C LEU A 965 -11.53 -3.67 -18.93
N ASP A 966 -10.77 -3.91 -19.99
CA ASP A 966 -10.60 -5.25 -20.58
C ASP A 966 -9.28 -5.87 -20.12
N ASP A 967 -9.20 -7.21 -20.06
CA ASP A 967 -8.03 -7.91 -19.52
C ASP A 967 -6.79 -7.58 -20.35
N THR A 968 -6.99 -7.27 -21.63
CA THR A 968 -5.98 -6.71 -22.52
C THR A 968 -5.31 -5.45 -21.97
N GLU A 969 -6.04 -4.57 -21.28
CA GLU A 969 -5.50 -3.34 -20.69
C GLU A 969 -4.56 -3.63 -19.51
N TYR A 970 -4.82 -4.71 -18.75
CA TYR A 970 -3.96 -5.10 -17.62
C TYR A 970 -2.54 -5.42 -18.09
N TYR A 971 -2.41 -6.14 -19.21
CA TYR A 971 -1.11 -6.49 -19.81
C TYR A 971 -0.51 -5.35 -20.64
N ALA A 972 -1.34 -4.54 -21.31
CA ALA A 972 -0.85 -3.39 -22.08
C ALA A 972 -0.19 -2.31 -21.19
N LYS A 973 -0.71 -2.11 -19.96
CA LYS A 973 -0.14 -1.14 -19.01
C LYS A 973 1.27 -1.51 -18.54
N ASP A 974 1.52 -2.80 -18.29
CA ASP A 974 2.85 -3.31 -18.00
C ASP A 974 3.05 -4.69 -18.63
N PRO A 975 3.71 -4.76 -19.81
CA PRO A 975 3.93 -6.01 -20.53
C PRO A 975 4.64 -7.09 -19.70
N ARG A 976 5.36 -6.72 -18.63
CA ARG A 976 5.96 -7.69 -17.69
C ARG A 976 4.95 -8.60 -17.03
N ARG A 977 3.70 -8.16 -16.87
CA ARG A 977 2.64 -8.94 -16.21
C ARG A 977 2.32 -10.24 -16.95
N TYR A 978 2.55 -10.28 -18.26
CA TYR A 978 2.43 -11.51 -19.03
C TYR A 978 3.44 -12.57 -18.57
N GLU A 979 4.67 -12.14 -18.26
CA GLU A 979 5.72 -13.04 -17.75
C GLU A 979 5.43 -13.58 -16.34
N LEU A 980 4.60 -12.86 -15.57
CA LEU A 980 4.19 -13.28 -14.22
C LEU A 980 3.11 -14.36 -14.22
N ILE A 981 2.48 -14.63 -15.35
CA ILE A 981 1.47 -15.70 -15.49
C ILE A 981 2.16 -16.99 -15.94
N PRO A 982 1.75 -18.16 -15.43
CA PRO A 982 2.34 -19.43 -15.87
C PRO A 982 2.15 -19.63 -17.38
N HIS A 983 3.26 -19.69 -18.12
CA HIS A 983 3.30 -19.98 -19.55
C HIS A 983 4.40 -21.02 -19.84
N SER A 984 4.30 -21.76 -20.95
CA SER A 984 5.34 -22.75 -21.31
C SER A 984 6.64 -22.06 -21.75
N SER A 985 7.79 -22.71 -21.61
CA SER A 985 9.10 -22.15 -22.01
C SER A 985 9.21 -21.73 -23.47
N SER A 986 8.41 -22.32 -24.38
CA SER A 986 8.32 -21.90 -25.79
C SER A 986 7.51 -20.62 -26.01
N HIS A 987 6.79 -20.15 -24.98
CA HIS A 987 5.91 -18.98 -25.01
C HIS A 987 6.38 -17.86 -24.06
N CYS A 988 7.59 -17.97 -23.48
CA CYS A 988 8.23 -16.91 -22.69
C CYS A 988 8.83 -15.86 -23.62
N LEU A 989 8.14 -14.71 -23.75
CA LEU A 989 8.50 -13.65 -24.68
C LEU A 989 9.90 -13.11 -24.38
N LEU A 990 10.21 -12.86 -23.11
CA LEU A 990 11.50 -12.34 -22.65
C LEU A 990 12.63 -13.32 -22.95
N GLN A 991 12.45 -14.62 -22.68
CA GLN A 991 13.46 -15.63 -22.98
C GLN A 991 13.72 -15.72 -24.49
N THR A 992 12.68 -15.68 -25.32
CA THR A 992 12.85 -15.68 -26.78
C THR A 992 13.47 -14.40 -27.35
N LEU A 993 13.25 -13.25 -26.71
CA LEU A 993 13.85 -11.96 -27.10
C LEU A 993 15.32 -11.87 -26.67
N LEU A 994 15.67 -12.44 -25.53
CA LEU A 994 17.03 -12.39 -24.97
C LEU A 994 17.95 -13.47 -25.56
N ASN A 995 17.41 -14.63 -25.95
CA ASN A 995 18.19 -15.70 -26.58
C ASN A 995 18.51 -15.31 -28.03
N ASN A 996 19.70 -14.76 -28.25
CA ASN A 996 20.24 -14.48 -29.59
C ASN A 996 20.88 -15.69 -30.26
N ASP A 997 21.14 -16.78 -29.53
CA ASP A 997 21.89 -17.91 -30.04
C ASP A 997 20.97 -19.04 -30.50
N SER A 998 20.70 -19.09 -31.80
CA SER A 998 20.08 -20.24 -32.46
C SER A 998 21.04 -21.44 -32.60
N GLY A 999 22.08 -21.60 -31.75
CA GLY A 999 23.10 -22.62 -31.98
C GLY A 999 23.94 -23.15 -30.81
N SER A 1000 24.01 -22.50 -29.64
CA SER A 1000 24.98 -22.89 -28.58
C SER A 1000 24.38 -23.61 -27.35
N ASP A 1001 23.06 -23.50 -27.11
CA ASP A 1001 22.42 -24.00 -25.88
C ASP A 1001 22.16 -25.52 -25.81
N ALA A 1002 22.51 -26.29 -26.85
CA ALA A 1002 22.42 -27.75 -26.78
C ALA A 1002 23.45 -28.35 -25.82
N LEU A 1003 24.54 -27.63 -25.50
CA LEU A 1003 25.62 -28.11 -24.64
C LEU A 1003 25.53 -27.62 -23.19
N GLU A 1004 24.90 -26.48 -22.91
CA GLU A 1004 24.72 -25.97 -21.52
C GLU A 1004 23.45 -26.49 -20.80
N LYS A 1005 22.52 -27.13 -21.52
CA LYS A 1005 21.38 -27.85 -20.89
C LYS A 1005 21.79 -29.03 -20.00
N ASN A 1006 23.06 -29.44 -20.00
CA ASN A 1006 23.59 -30.43 -19.06
C ASN A 1006 23.97 -29.86 -17.69
N HIS A 1007 23.91 -28.53 -17.50
CA HIS A 1007 24.17 -27.88 -16.20
C HIS A 1007 22.98 -27.09 -15.61
N SER A 1008 21.81 -27.14 -16.24
CA SER A 1008 20.56 -26.81 -15.56
C SER A 1008 20.23 -27.87 -14.50
N PRO A 1009 19.71 -27.52 -13.31
CA PRO A 1009 19.22 -28.52 -12.37
C PRO A 1009 18.20 -29.39 -13.10
N THR A 1010 18.46 -30.68 -13.12
CA THR A 1010 17.65 -31.73 -13.74
C THR A 1010 16.14 -31.48 -13.55
N PRO A 1011 15.31 -31.57 -14.61
CA PRO A 1011 13.87 -31.44 -14.48
C PRO A 1011 13.33 -32.71 -13.79
N HIS A 1012 13.38 -32.74 -12.46
CA HIS A 1012 12.84 -33.82 -11.64
C HIS A 1012 11.32 -33.71 -11.42
N HIS A 1013 10.60 -33.01 -12.29
CA HIS A 1013 9.21 -32.67 -12.08
C HIS A 1013 8.39 -32.95 -13.34
N GLN A 1014 7.35 -33.79 -13.19
CA GLN A 1014 6.35 -34.00 -14.22
C GLN A 1014 5.70 -32.65 -14.57
N THR A 1015 5.61 -32.35 -15.86
CA THR A 1015 4.80 -31.25 -16.38
C THR A 1015 3.33 -31.56 -16.10
N LEU A 1016 2.84 -31.07 -14.97
CA LEU A 1016 1.45 -31.24 -14.51
C LEU A 1016 0.42 -30.49 -15.37
N PHE A 1017 0.85 -29.79 -16.42
CA PHE A 1017 -0.04 -29.24 -17.43
C PHE A 1017 0.29 -29.83 -18.79
N THR A 1018 -0.50 -30.81 -19.21
CA THR A 1018 -0.54 -31.18 -20.62
C THR A 1018 -1.19 -30.04 -21.39
N VAL A 1019 -0.37 -29.24 -22.09
CA VAL A 1019 -0.85 -28.47 -23.24
C VAL A 1019 -1.48 -29.51 -24.16
N LYS A 1020 -2.79 -29.40 -24.43
CA LYS A 1020 -3.40 -30.15 -25.53
C LYS A 1020 -2.64 -29.73 -26.77
N SER A 1021 -1.73 -30.58 -27.24
CA SER A 1021 -1.19 -30.42 -28.59
C SER A 1021 -2.40 -30.41 -29.52
N SER A 1022 -2.58 -29.31 -30.24
CA SER A 1022 -3.46 -29.29 -31.39
C SER A 1022 -2.93 -30.37 -32.33
N LYS A 1023 -3.62 -31.52 -32.34
CA LYS A 1023 -3.35 -32.60 -33.27
C LYS A 1023 -3.48 -32.00 -34.67
N SER A 1024 -2.35 -31.84 -35.35
CA SER A 1024 -2.35 -31.67 -36.80
C SER A 1024 -3.11 -32.85 -37.40
N ASN A 1025 -4.07 -32.54 -38.27
CA ASN A 1025 -4.85 -33.52 -39.00
C ASN A 1025 -3.93 -34.45 -39.79
N LEU A 1026 -3.70 -35.66 -39.26
CA LEU A 1026 -3.20 -36.78 -40.04
C LEU A 1026 -4.35 -37.78 -40.22
N LYS A 1027 -4.72 -37.94 -41.50
CA LYS A 1027 -5.76 -38.84 -41.99
C LYS A 1027 -5.59 -40.25 -41.41
N ALA A 1028 -6.70 -40.84 -40.98
CA ALA A 1028 -6.82 -42.26 -40.67
C ALA A 1028 -6.47 -43.12 -41.91
N PRO A 1029 -6.06 -44.39 -41.69
CA PRO A 1029 -7.10 -45.43 -41.70
C PRO A 1029 -6.97 -46.52 -40.61
N PHE A 1030 -8.14 -47.11 -40.37
CA PHE A 1030 -8.54 -48.28 -39.57
C PHE A 1030 -7.60 -49.48 -39.45
N GLN A 1031 -7.61 -50.16 -38.28
CA GLN A 1031 -8.20 -51.50 -38.09
C GLN A 1031 -8.24 -51.96 -36.60
N LYS A 1032 -9.21 -52.85 -36.33
CA LYS A 1032 -9.68 -53.48 -35.06
C LYS A 1032 -8.55 -54.22 -34.30
N GLU A 1033 -8.54 -54.52 -33.00
CA GLU A 1033 -9.54 -55.19 -32.12
C GLU A 1033 -8.94 -55.31 -30.67
N PRO A 1034 -9.45 -56.10 -29.70
CA PRO A 1034 -10.09 -55.68 -28.45
C PRO A 1034 -9.24 -55.71 -27.14
N ILE A 1035 -9.90 -55.24 -26.07
CA ILE A 1035 -9.57 -55.10 -24.64
C ILE A 1035 -8.99 -56.38 -23.97
N SER A 1036 -8.08 -56.20 -22.98
CA SER A 1036 -7.97 -57.10 -21.82
C SER A 1036 -7.49 -56.37 -20.55
N TYR A 1037 -8.32 -56.40 -19.51
CA TYR A 1037 -7.98 -56.06 -18.12
C TYR A 1037 -7.37 -57.29 -17.42
N SER A 1038 -6.34 -57.11 -16.58
CA SER A 1038 -6.10 -57.98 -15.42
C SER A 1038 -5.11 -57.40 -14.41
N ILE A 1039 -5.67 -57.13 -13.21
CA ILE A 1039 -5.10 -57.07 -11.84
C ILE A 1039 -3.97 -56.07 -11.55
#